data_AF-A0A2N2AZU1-F1
#
_entry.id   AF-A0A2N2AZU1-F1
#
_cell.length_a   1.000
_cell.length_b   1.000
_cell.length_c   1.000
_cell.angle_alpha   90.00
_cell.angle_beta   90.00
_cell.angle_gamma   90.00
#
_symmetry.space_group_name_H-M   'P 1'
#
loop_
_entity.id
_entity.type
_entity.pdbx_description
1 polymer ?
#
loop_
_entity_poly.entity_id
_entity_poly.type
_entity_poly.pdbx_seq_one_letter_code
_entity_poly.pdbx_strand_id
1 'polypeptide(L)'
;MINKLKNIKNIMAVLTVFSILMSTVSVTTFAASDITGHWAESEIEKWLEKGLVTGYPDDTFGADHNITRVEFFTIVNRVFGFSEESSIEFTDVPTHKWYYGEIAKSIAAGYVSGYPDKTLKPEAYITRQEAATIIATVFELSNEVSNLATEFSDAKDISDWALASARVMKDKGYINGYPDGSFKPLNHIKRSEAIKILDNASGEVFNKVGTYTTDQVGNLIVNTSDIILKDMKVKGDLYLTEGIGQGDITLDGVSVEGTVFIAGGGEESIKVNNTSLENTVINKRIGRVRVVTTGSTRINHTTLLSAAILENNANGVSFSNVAIRTLLTGQVSILGDFNHVNIHNNNTHLVLERGSITGLNILSESRGSNIELRKGTKVIDLLLNGVANVNGEGIIQKVKVNMNGSNIQQMPKEISVSNKMDITIDGTVWSPKKPSRHSGSRKPSIPEGYIGVATAEDLYNVRNDLAGKYYQIADIDLSAYSEGVGWEPIIGEVRFFDEFAISDIDADAFIGIYDGNTYKITNLTINNPDSVLGGLFGYNQGIVKNVTLEADIQTENNIVGGLVAMNQGEIINCKATINIVGVSVVGGLVGVNMFGSITGSSTAGSVLSMPGEGEAIGGFVGLNAGTITDCYSEVDVEGIDADLSIGAKSVGSLVGLNYMDIMNSYATGSAKGKERVGSLVGENTGDFDAVITDCYATGDAVGIKYVGGLTGYNNGSDIINSYATGNASGTEEIGGLVGFTHGTVINSYATGNASGTQAVGGLAGYGAYHIRDSYATGTVEGNEAVGGLIGRYGSDYNDYAKLINNYAMNSSIIRTSGTQLTFGRIYGAGLIYIGERSNNYANINMLEPFEGAFDQRSVDIKDGQDSDMEAVKAINDAANGVGLSNSGLGLEVFGNAGLVGVTEFNLSNIKALLDAEAQASAHDVKWLPGHMQDMIDEAEK
;
A
#
# COMPACT_ATOMS: atom_id res chain seq x y z
N MET A 1 -34.78 -55.04 -31.20
CA MET A 1 -33.88 -53.90 -30.91
C MET A 1 -32.98 -53.49 -32.08
N ILE A 2 -32.50 -54.42 -32.92
CA ILE A 2 -31.59 -54.07 -34.04
C ILE A 2 -32.27 -53.26 -35.17
N ASN A 3 -33.58 -53.41 -35.39
CA ASN A 3 -34.30 -52.60 -36.40
C ASN A 3 -34.67 -51.17 -35.95
N LYS A 4 -34.59 -50.83 -34.64
CA LYS A 4 -34.76 -49.44 -34.17
C LYS A 4 -33.49 -48.59 -34.32
N LEU A 5 -32.32 -49.21 -34.42
CA LEU A 5 -31.03 -48.53 -34.58
C LEU A 5 -30.70 -48.18 -36.04
N LYS A 6 -31.29 -48.85 -37.03
CA LYS A 6 -31.12 -48.51 -38.46
C LYS A 6 -31.92 -47.27 -38.89
N ASN A 7 -33.09 -47.00 -38.29
CA ASN A 7 -33.89 -45.82 -38.64
C ASN A 7 -33.35 -44.51 -38.04
N ILE A 8 -32.57 -44.55 -36.95
CA ILE A 8 -31.96 -43.34 -36.36
C ILE A 8 -30.74 -42.87 -37.17
N LYS A 9 -29.95 -43.80 -37.76
CA LYS A 9 -28.82 -43.42 -38.61
C LYS A 9 -29.24 -42.82 -39.97
N ASN A 10 -30.40 -43.21 -40.51
CA ASN A 10 -30.90 -42.62 -41.76
C ASN A 10 -31.61 -41.28 -41.53
N ILE A 11 -32.20 -41.03 -40.36
CA ILE A 11 -32.75 -39.71 -40.00
C ILE A 11 -31.62 -38.72 -39.68
N MET A 12 -30.53 -39.17 -39.05
CA MET A 12 -29.31 -38.37 -38.82
C MET A 12 -28.47 -38.14 -40.08
N ALA A 13 -28.65 -38.90 -41.17
CA ALA A 13 -27.96 -38.64 -42.43
C ALA A 13 -28.76 -37.74 -43.39
N VAL A 14 -30.10 -37.71 -43.26
CA VAL A 14 -30.97 -36.86 -44.08
C VAL A 14 -31.11 -35.44 -43.48
N LEU A 15 -30.94 -35.26 -42.16
CA LEU A 15 -30.90 -33.94 -41.52
C LEU A 15 -29.57 -33.18 -41.73
N THR A 16 -28.47 -33.88 -42.01
CA THR A 16 -27.14 -33.26 -42.25
C THR A 16 -26.90 -32.88 -43.71
N VAL A 17 -27.78 -33.32 -44.63
CA VAL A 17 -27.69 -32.97 -46.06
C VAL A 17 -28.70 -31.87 -46.45
N PHE A 18 -29.68 -31.56 -45.60
CA PHE A 18 -30.62 -30.45 -45.83
C PHE A 18 -30.21 -29.11 -45.20
N SER A 19 -29.12 -29.07 -44.42
CA SER A 19 -28.53 -27.84 -43.86
C SER A 19 -27.32 -27.32 -44.65
N ILE A 20 -26.92 -27.98 -45.74
CA ILE A 20 -25.78 -27.58 -46.58
C ILE A 20 -26.23 -26.82 -47.85
N LEU A 21 -27.53 -26.61 -48.08
CA LEU A 21 -28.05 -25.79 -49.17
C LEU A 21 -28.99 -24.70 -48.62
N MET A 22 -28.70 -23.44 -48.95
CA MET A 22 -29.37 -22.18 -48.55
C MET A 22 -28.92 -21.55 -47.24
N SER A 23 -27.67 -21.10 -47.22
CA SER A 23 -27.40 -19.66 -47.37
C SER A 23 -25.88 -19.49 -47.50
N THR A 24 -25.38 -19.52 -48.74
CA THR A 24 -24.24 -18.66 -49.06
C THR A 24 -24.76 -17.24 -48.89
N VAL A 25 -24.76 -16.73 -47.66
CA VAL A 25 -24.65 -15.31 -47.46
C VAL A 25 -23.31 -15.01 -48.11
N SER A 26 -23.35 -14.47 -49.33
CA SER A 26 -22.20 -13.79 -49.87
C SER A 26 -21.77 -12.86 -48.75
N VAL A 27 -20.62 -13.13 -48.14
CA VAL A 27 -19.92 -12.11 -47.36
C VAL A 27 -19.60 -11.08 -48.42
N THR A 28 -20.50 -10.12 -48.60
CA THR A 28 -20.21 -8.92 -49.36
C THR A 28 -19.03 -8.32 -48.63
N THR A 29 -17.86 -8.46 -49.22
CA THR A 29 -16.65 -7.75 -48.80
C THR A 29 -17.05 -6.30 -48.65
N PHE A 30 -17.08 -5.83 -47.40
CA PHE A 30 -17.35 -4.43 -47.08
C PHE A 30 -16.25 -3.62 -47.75
N ALA A 31 -16.58 -2.98 -48.87
CA ALA A 31 -15.66 -2.09 -49.55
C ALA A 31 -15.79 -0.74 -48.85
N ALA A 32 -15.00 -0.52 -47.78
CA ALA A 32 -14.85 0.77 -47.12
C ALA A 32 -14.17 1.76 -48.08
N SER A 33 -14.82 2.13 -49.18
CA SER A 33 -14.23 2.97 -50.22
C SER A 33 -13.88 4.38 -49.70
N ASP A 34 -14.46 4.77 -48.56
CA ASP A 34 -14.24 6.05 -47.89
C ASP A 34 -12.98 6.10 -47.01
N ILE A 35 -12.30 4.96 -46.77
CA ILE A 35 -11.01 4.96 -46.04
C ILE A 35 -9.78 4.91 -46.94
N THR A 36 -9.95 4.72 -48.25
CA THR A 36 -8.80 4.64 -49.18
C THR A 36 -8.00 5.94 -49.20
N GLY A 37 -6.71 5.86 -48.86
CA GLY A 37 -5.80 7.00 -48.72
C GLY A 37 -5.94 7.78 -47.40
N HIS A 38 -6.76 7.31 -46.46
CA HIS A 38 -6.91 7.92 -45.15
C HIS A 38 -5.71 7.55 -44.24
N TRP A 39 -5.29 8.46 -43.35
CA TRP A 39 -4.09 8.24 -42.52
C TRP A 39 -4.18 7.04 -41.56
N ALA A 40 -5.41 6.63 -41.21
CA ALA A 40 -5.73 5.49 -40.36
C ALA A 40 -6.20 4.25 -41.15
N GLU A 41 -6.05 4.24 -42.48
CA GLU A 41 -6.55 3.16 -43.36
C GLU A 41 -6.06 1.78 -42.88
N SER A 42 -4.76 1.64 -42.63
CA SER A 42 -4.15 0.36 -42.23
C SER A 42 -4.68 -0.16 -40.90
N GLU A 43 -4.82 0.71 -39.89
CA GLU A 43 -5.36 0.34 -38.60
C GLU A 43 -6.85 -0.03 -38.70
N ILE A 44 -7.63 0.72 -39.49
CA ILE A 44 -9.04 0.42 -39.69
C ILE A 44 -9.22 -0.93 -40.41
N GLU A 45 -8.46 -1.20 -41.46
CA GLU A 45 -8.49 -2.49 -42.17
C GLU A 45 -8.13 -3.66 -41.23
N LYS A 46 -7.07 -3.51 -40.42
CA LYS A 46 -6.69 -4.50 -39.41
C LYS A 46 -7.84 -4.81 -38.45
N TRP A 47 -8.53 -3.78 -37.97
CA TRP A 47 -9.64 -3.93 -37.02
C TRP A 47 -10.92 -4.47 -37.68
N LEU A 48 -11.18 -4.15 -38.95
CA LEU A 48 -12.26 -4.75 -39.74
C LEU A 48 -12.03 -6.24 -39.99
N GLU A 49 -10.80 -6.65 -40.36
CA GLU A 49 -10.45 -8.07 -40.59
C GLU A 49 -10.56 -8.91 -39.31
N LYS A 50 -10.21 -8.31 -38.16
CA LYS A 50 -10.41 -8.91 -36.84
C LYS A 50 -11.86 -8.83 -36.36
N GLY A 51 -12.73 -8.06 -37.00
CA GLY A 51 -14.13 -7.89 -36.57
C GLY A 51 -14.30 -7.06 -35.28
N LEU A 52 -13.29 -6.26 -34.92
CA LEU A 52 -13.32 -5.37 -33.75
C LEU A 52 -14.16 -4.11 -34.03
N VAL A 53 -14.21 -3.68 -35.29
CA VAL A 53 -15.11 -2.62 -35.76
C VAL A 53 -15.96 -3.10 -36.93
N THR A 54 -17.05 -2.38 -37.18
CA THR A 54 -17.93 -2.54 -38.35
C THR A 54 -18.22 -1.17 -38.94
N GLY A 55 -18.54 -1.11 -40.24
CA GLY A 55 -19.05 0.10 -40.88
C GLY A 55 -20.54 0.34 -40.60
N TYR A 56 -21.08 1.40 -41.19
CA TYR A 56 -22.48 1.79 -41.08
C TYR A 56 -23.34 1.08 -42.14
N PRO A 57 -24.68 1.05 -41.96
CA PRO A 57 -25.60 0.45 -42.94
C PRO A 57 -25.62 1.13 -44.32
N ASP A 58 -24.97 2.28 -44.48
CA ASP A 58 -24.87 3.04 -45.73
C ASP A 58 -23.60 2.71 -46.55
N ASP A 59 -22.95 1.59 -46.24
CA ASP A 59 -21.71 1.09 -46.87
C ASP A 59 -20.47 2.00 -46.64
N THR A 60 -20.53 2.93 -45.68
CA THR A 60 -19.37 3.77 -45.27
C THR A 60 -18.76 3.32 -43.95
N PHE A 61 -17.47 3.56 -43.75
CA PHE A 61 -16.86 3.44 -42.44
C PHE A 61 -17.08 4.69 -41.57
N GLY A 62 -17.09 5.87 -42.19
CA GLY A 62 -17.24 7.15 -41.51
C GLY A 62 -16.04 7.50 -40.63
N ALA A 63 -14.82 7.38 -41.16
CA ALA A 63 -13.56 7.59 -40.42
C ALA A 63 -13.50 8.96 -39.70
N ASP A 64 -13.96 10.02 -40.36
CA ASP A 64 -13.96 11.40 -39.85
C ASP A 64 -15.29 11.82 -39.17
N HIS A 65 -16.21 10.88 -38.96
CA HIS A 65 -17.40 11.14 -38.15
C HIS A 65 -17.03 11.19 -36.67
N ASN A 66 -17.68 12.08 -35.93
CA ASN A 66 -17.61 12.04 -34.47
C ASN A 66 -18.30 10.76 -34.00
N ILE A 67 -17.66 10.01 -33.11
CA ILE A 67 -18.22 8.77 -32.58
C ILE A 67 -19.14 9.07 -31.39
N THR A 68 -20.29 8.40 -31.33
CA THR A 68 -21.17 8.48 -30.16
C THR A 68 -20.59 7.69 -28.98
N ARG A 69 -21.00 8.04 -27.76
CA ARG A 69 -20.61 7.32 -26.53
C ARG A 69 -20.87 5.82 -26.67
N VAL A 70 -22.03 5.46 -27.20
CA VAL A 70 -22.44 4.06 -27.30
C VAL A 70 -21.72 3.28 -28.39
N GLU A 71 -21.37 3.91 -29.50
CA GLU A 71 -20.50 3.30 -30.51
C GLU A 71 -19.10 3.08 -29.96
N PHE A 72 -18.57 4.02 -29.17
CA PHE A 72 -17.28 3.87 -28.51
C PHE A 72 -17.27 2.71 -27.52
N PHE A 73 -18.31 2.60 -26.67
CA PHE A 73 -18.48 1.46 -25.76
C PHE A 73 -18.55 0.13 -26.50
N THR A 74 -19.26 0.09 -27.63
CA THR A 74 -19.37 -1.11 -28.47
C THR A 74 -17.99 -1.57 -28.97
N ILE A 75 -17.11 -0.64 -29.35
CA ILE A 75 -15.74 -0.96 -29.78
C ILE A 75 -14.94 -1.52 -28.60
N VAL A 76 -14.98 -0.86 -27.44
CA VAL A 76 -14.30 -1.33 -26.21
C VAL A 76 -14.77 -2.74 -25.81
N ASN A 77 -16.09 -2.98 -25.83
CA ASN A 77 -16.67 -4.30 -25.55
C ASN A 77 -16.14 -5.38 -26.50
N ARG A 78 -15.96 -5.08 -27.78
CA ARG A 78 -15.41 -6.05 -28.76
C ARG A 78 -13.93 -6.31 -28.57
N VAL A 79 -13.14 -5.32 -28.18
CA VAL A 79 -11.70 -5.47 -27.92
C VAL A 79 -11.45 -6.41 -26.75
N PHE A 80 -12.15 -6.20 -25.63
CA PHE A 80 -11.99 -7.01 -24.41
C PHE A 80 -12.91 -8.25 -24.37
N GLY A 81 -13.82 -8.38 -25.32
CA GLY A 81 -14.79 -9.47 -25.36
C GLY A 81 -15.77 -9.48 -24.19
N PHE A 82 -16.14 -8.30 -23.66
CA PHE A 82 -17.13 -8.20 -22.58
C PHE A 82 -18.47 -8.76 -23.04
N SER A 83 -19.04 -9.63 -22.21
CA SER A 83 -20.22 -10.43 -22.52
C SER A 83 -21.25 -10.42 -21.40
N GLU A 84 -20.82 -10.20 -20.16
CA GLU A 84 -21.69 -10.14 -18.99
C GLU A 84 -22.53 -8.85 -18.98
N GLU A 85 -23.79 -8.93 -18.56
CA GLU A 85 -24.73 -7.81 -18.55
C GLU A 85 -25.20 -7.49 -17.12
N SER A 86 -25.22 -6.21 -16.75
CA SER A 86 -25.79 -5.72 -15.49
C SER A 86 -27.12 -5.00 -15.72
N SER A 87 -27.95 -4.91 -14.66
CA SER A 87 -29.19 -4.14 -14.71
C SER A 87 -28.91 -2.65 -14.94
N ILE A 88 -29.74 -2.03 -15.78
CA ILE A 88 -29.62 -0.60 -16.13
C ILE A 88 -30.65 0.21 -15.36
N GLU A 89 -30.21 1.26 -14.67
CA GLU A 89 -31.08 2.20 -13.95
C GLU A 89 -31.21 3.58 -14.63
N PHE A 90 -30.60 3.76 -15.80
CA PHE A 90 -30.60 5.03 -16.53
C PHE A 90 -31.93 5.30 -17.23
N THR A 91 -32.45 6.50 -17.05
CA THR A 91 -33.78 6.90 -17.57
C THR A 91 -33.81 7.08 -19.09
N ASP A 92 -32.65 7.31 -19.72
CA ASP A 92 -32.47 7.54 -21.15
C ASP A 92 -31.93 6.32 -21.91
N VAL A 93 -31.99 5.13 -21.30
CA VAL A 93 -31.54 3.86 -21.92
C VAL A 93 -32.72 2.86 -21.99
N PRO A 94 -33.56 2.92 -23.04
CA PRO A 94 -34.68 2.01 -23.21
C PRO A 94 -34.25 0.57 -23.56
N THR A 95 -34.89 -0.43 -22.95
CA THR A 95 -34.64 -1.88 -23.16
C THR A 95 -34.77 -2.39 -24.60
N HIS A 96 -35.47 -1.65 -25.46
CA HIS A 96 -35.70 -2.03 -26.86
C HIS A 96 -34.71 -1.41 -27.86
N LYS A 97 -33.81 -0.54 -27.40
CA LYS A 97 -32.78 0.06 -28.26
C LYS A 97 -31.66 -0.94 -28.52
N TRP A 98 -31.08 -0.90 -29.73
CA TRP A 98 -30.03 -1.83 -30.16
C TRP A 98 -28.83 -1.86 -29.21
N TYR A 99 -28.55 -0.72 -28.56
CA TYR A 99 -27.41 -0.53 -27.68
C TYR A 99 -27.64 -0.92 -26.22
N TYR A 100 -28.85 -1.36 -25.85
CA TYR A 100 -29.13 -1.68 -24.45
C TYR A 100 -28.14 -2.69 -23.89
N GLY A 101 -27.90 -3.79 -24.63
CA GLY A 101 -26.93 -4.82 -24.23
C GLY A 101 -25.49 -4.31 -24.18
N GLU A 102 -25.11 -3.38 -25.08
CA GLU A 102 -23.76 -2.81 -25.06
C GLU A 102 -23.52 -1.96 -23.81
N ILE A 103 -24.50 -1.17 -23.40
CA ILE A 103 -24.43 -0.39 -22.16
C ILE A 103 -24.45 -1.32 -20.93
N ALA A 104 -25.29 -2.36 -20.95
CA ALA A 104 -25.37 -3.33 -19.86
C ALA A 104 -24.02 -4.01 -19.61
N LYS A 105 -23.28 -4.33 -20.69
CA LYS A 105 -21.90 -4.82 -20.63
C LYS A 105 -20.93 -3.80 -20.09
N SER A 106 -21.01 -2.55 -20.53
CA SER A 106 -20.11 -1.49 -20.05
C SER A 106 -20.22 -1.24 -18.54
N ILE A 107 -21.45 -1.32 -18.01
CA ILE A 107 -21.71 -1.21 -16.57
C ILE A 107 -21.17 -2.43 -15.82
N ALA A 108 -21.43 -3.65 -16.33
CA ALA A 108 -20.93 -4.88 -15.73
C ALA A 108 -19.40 -4.92 -15.67
N ALA A 109 -18.76 -4.47 -16.76
CA ALA A 109 -17.31 -4.32 -16.88
C ALA A 109 -16.75 -3.13 -16.06
N GLY A 110 -17.61 -2.33 -15.43
CA GLY A 110 -17.22 -1.31 -14.45
C GLY A 110 -16.50 -0.08 -15.00
N TYR A 111 -16.50 0.14 -16.32
CA TYR A 111 -15.85 1.31 -16.93
C TYR A 111 -16.84 2.45 -17.26
N VAL A 112 -18.13 2.27 -16.95
CA VAL A 112 -19.19 3.27 -17.15
C VAL A 112 -20.07 3.38 -15.91
N SER A 113 -20.21 4.61 -15.38
CA SER A 113 -21.01 4.91 -14.16
C SER A 113 -22.21 5.85 -14.40
N GLY A 114 -22.31 6.46 -15.59
CA GLY A 114 -23.34 7.46 -15.92
C GLY A 114 -23.12 8.84 -15.28
N TYR A 115 -24.11 9.73 -15.44
CA TYR A 115 -24.10 11.08 -14.87
C TYR A 115 -24.93 11.16 -13.58
N PRO A 116 -24.69 12.17 -12.70
CA PRO A 116 -25.45 12.35 -11.45
C PRO A 116 -26.97 12.49 -11.62
N ASP A 117 -27.44 12.88 -12.80
CA ASP A 117 -28.85 13.04 -13.15
C ASP A 117 -29.55 11.73 -13.57
N LYS A 118 -28.91 10.57 -13.35
CA LYS A 118 -29.38 9.23 -13.77
C LYS A 118 -29.56 9.09 -15.29
N THR A 119 -28.74 9.79 -16.08
CA THR A 119 -28.65 9.63 -17.53
C THR A 119 -27.28 9.11 -17.98
N LEU A 120 -27.20 8.61 -19.21
CA LEU A 120 -25.94 8.16 -19.83
C LEU A 120 -25.61 8.89 -21.14
N LYS A 121 -26.62 9.47 -21.78
CA LYS A 121 -26.58 10.17 -23.08
C LYS A 121 -25.95 9.32 -24.18
N PRO A 122 -26.44 8.08 -24.43
CA PRO A 122 -25.74 7.09 -25.26
C PRO A 122 -25.50 7.56 -26.70
N GLU A 123 -26.45 8.30 -27.27
CA GLU A 123 -26.39 8.81 -28.65
C GLU A 123 -25.62 10.15 -28.76
N ALA A 124 -25.15 10.73 -27.66
CA ALA A 124 -24.30 11.93 -27.69
C ALA A 124 -22.88 11.59 -28.14
N TYR A 125 -22.22 12.54 -28.80
CA TYR A 125 -20.81 12.40 -29.17
C TYR A 125 -19.92 12.41 -27.92
N ILE A 126 -18.94 11.50 -27.88
CA ILE A 126 -18.02 11.41 -26.75
C ILE A 126 -16.87 12.40 -26.91
N THR A 127 -16.55 13.11 -25.83
CA THR A 127 -15.40 14.02 -25.80
C THR A 127 -14.10 13.25 -25.67
N ARG A 128 -13.00 13.87 -26.11
CA ARG A 128 -11.68 13.24 -26.11
C ARG A 128 -11.17 12.93 -24.70
N GLN A 129 -11.51 13.77 -23.72
CA GLN A 129 -11.20 13.49 -22.31
C GLN A 129 -12.02 12.32 -21.73
N GLU A 130 -13.30 12.19 -22.07
CA GLU A 130 -14.11 11.03 -21.66
C GLU A 130 -13.58 9.73 -22.25
N ALA A 131 -13.20 9.73 -23.53
CA ALA A 131 -12.61 8.57 -24.18
C ALA A 131 -11.28 8.18 -23.52
N ALA A 132 -10.40 9.13 -23.21
CA ALA A 132 -9.13 8.86 -22.53
C ALA A 132 -9.33 8.21 -21.15
N THR A 133 -10.28 8.69 -20.35
CA THR A 133 -10.60 8.11 -19.04
C THR A 133 -11.12 6.68 -19.15
N ILE A 134 -11.98 6.39 -20.13
CA ILE A 134 -12.46 5.02 -20.35
C ILE A 134 -11.32 4.10 -20.74
N ILE A 135 -10.45 4.53 -21.67
CA ILE A 135 -9.31 3.70 -22.12
C ILE A 135 -8.36 3.46 -20.95
N ALA A 136 -8.00 4.50 -20.18
CA ALA A 136 -7.16 4.33 -19.01
C ALA A 136 -7.77 3.35 -17.98
N THR A 137 -9.09 3.38 -17.81
CA THR A 137 -9.81 2.49 -16.88
C THR A 137 -9.80 1.04 -17.35
N VAL A 138 -10.14 0.76 -18.61
CA VAL A 138 -10.23 -0.63 -19.12
C VAL A 138 -8.87 -1.30 -19.30
N PHE A 139 -7.81 -0.51 -19.46
CA PHE A 139 -6.43 -1.01 -19.47
C PHE A 139 -5.80 -1.02 -18.06
N GLU A 140 -6.56 -0.72 -17.01
CA GLU A 140 -6.10 -0.69 -15.61
C GLU A 140 -4.80 0.13 -15.43
N LEU A 141 -4.69 1.27 -16.12
CA LEU A 141 -3.48 2.10 -16.06
C LEU A 141 -3.35 2.75 -14.68
N SER A 142 -2.20 2.57 -14.02
CA SER A 142 -1.92 3.22 -12.74
C SER A 142 -1.82 4.74 -12.94
N ASN A 143 -2.55 5.49 -12.10
CA ASN A 143 -2.57 6.95 -12.15
C ASN A 143 -1.39 7.57 -11.38
N GLU A 144 -0.17 7.03 -11.53
CA GLU A 144 1.02 7.61 -10.91
C GLU A 144 1.37 8.94 -11.59
N VAL A 145 0.83 10.05 -11.04
CA VAL A 145 0.93 11.39 -11.64
C VAL A 145 2.29 12.04 -11.39
N SER A 146 3.09 11.55 -10.43
CA SER A 146 4.20 12.32 -9.83
C SER A 146 5.43 12.52 -10.73
N ASN A 147 5.58 11.77 -11.83
CA ASN A 147 6.76 11.84 -12.71
C ASN A 147 6.47 12.01 -14.22
N LEU A 148 5.24 12.39 -14.61
CA LEU A 148 4.89 12.49 -16.04
C LEU A 148 5.51 13.74 -16.68
N ALA A 149 6.68 13.57 -17.30
CA ALA A 149 7.54 14.65 -17.80
C ALA A 149 6.98 15.47 -18.99
N THR A 150 5.83 15.10 -19.57
CA THR A 150 5.34 15.70 -20.82
C THR A 150 3.90 16.21 -20.71
N GLU A 151 3.68 17.51 -20.52
CA GLU A 151 2.33 18.09 -20.49
C GLU A 151 1.78 18.48 -21.87
N PHE A 152 0.46 18.41 -22.06
CA PHE A 152 -0.21 18.99 -23.24
C PHE A 152 -0.26 20.52 -23.11
N SER A 153 -0.18 21.23 -24.23
CA SER A 153 -0.17 22.71 -24.20
C SER A 153 -1.47 23.33 -23.66
N ASP A 154 -2.57 22.59 -23.68
CA ASP A 154 -3.89 22.93 -23.17
C ASP A 154 -4.29 22.05 -21.96
N ALA A 155 -3.33 21.52 -21.19
CA ALA A 155 -3.62 20.67 -20.03
C ALA A 155 -4.58 21.33 -19.02
N LYS A 156 -4.51 22.66 -18.89
CA LYS A 156 -5.42 23.48 -18.07
C LYS A 156 -6.90 23.44 -18.48
N ASP A 157 -7.18 23.05 -19.72
CA ASP A 157 -8.53 22.96 -20.26
C ASP A 157 -9.12 21.55 -20.07
N ILE A 158 -8.30 20.57 -19.63
CA ILE A 158 -8.72 19.20 -19.32
C ILE A 158 -9.41 19.21 -17.96
N SER A 159 -10.57 18.56 -17.85
CA SER A 159 -11.27 18.45 -16.56
C SER A 159 -10.42 17.66 -15.56
N ASP A 160 -10.44 18.07 -14.30
CA ASP A 160 -9.60 17.50 -13.24
C ASP A 160 -9.75 15.97 -13.12
N TRP A 161 -10.97 15.43 -13.30
CA TRP A 161 -11.25 13.98 -13.26
C TRP A 161 -10.64 13.20 -14.43
N ALA A 162 -10.30 13.87 -15.53
CA ALA A 162 -9.72 13.27 -16.74
C ALA A 162 -8.21 13.52 -16.86
N LEU A 163 -7.66 14.44 -16.07
CA LEU A 163 -6.28 14.91 -16.22
C LEU A 163 -5.26 13.78 -16.01
N ALA A 164 -5.42 12.98 -14.96
CA ALA A 164 -4.55 11.83 -14.69
C ALA A 164 -4.58 10.83 -15.85
N SER A 165 -5.79 10.46 -16.31
CA SER A 165 -5.98 9.57 -17.46
C SER A 165 -5.34 10.11 -18.74
N ALA A 166 -5.50 11.40 -19.02
CA ALA A 166 -4.91 12.02 -20.21
C ALA A 166 -3.37 12.01 -20.14
N ARG A 167 -2.79 12.28 -18.96
CA ARG A 167 -1.34 12.28 -18.77
C ARG A 167 -0.74 10.87 -18.87
N VAL A 168 -1.31 9.87 -18.20
CA VAL A 168 -0.78 8.49 -18.26
C VAL A 168 -0.89 7.91 -19.68
N MET A 169 -1.99 8.20 -20.38
CA MET A 169 -2.16 7.79 -21.78
C MET A 169 -1.11 8.42 -22.70
N LYS A 170 -0.65 9.63 -22.39
CA LYS A 170 0.40 10.30 -23.17
C LYS A 170 1.77 9.73 -22.88
N ASP A 171 2.07 9.51 -21.61
CA ASP A 171 3.34 8.94 -21.16
C ASP A 171 3.58 7.54 -21.74
N LYS A 172 2.54 6.70 -21.72
CA LYS A 172 2.54 5.39 -22.39
C LYS A 172 2.61 5.48 -23.93
N GLY A 173 2.51 6.69 -24.50
CA GLY A 173 2.50 6.92 -25.95
C GLY A 173 1.20 6.53 -26.65
N TYR A 174 0.14 6.21 -25.90
CA TYR A 174 -1.16 5.82 -26.47
C TYR A 174 -1.88 7.03 -27.09
N ILE A 175 -1.72 8.22 -26.50
CA ILE A 175 -2.24 9.48 -27.02
C ILE A 175 -1.17 10.59 -27.04
N ASN A 176 -0.65 10.93 -28.23
CA ASN A 176 0.41 11.94 -28.36
C ASN A 176 -0.10 13.40 -28.47
N GLY A 177 -1.42 13.60 -28.53
CA GLY A 177 -2.02 14.90 -28.81
C GLY A 177 -1.99 15.26 -30.30
N TYR A 178 -2.32 16.51 -30.61
CA TYR A 178 -2.29 17.06 -31.96
C TYR A 178 -0.90 17.64 -32.30
N PRO A 179 -0.59 17.86 -33.59
CA PRO A 179 0.71 18.44 -34.00
C PRO A 179 1.03 19.81 -33.38
N ASP A 180 0.02 20.53 -32.90
CA ASP A 180 0.14 21.81 -32.18
C ASP A 180 0.47 21.63 -30.67
N GLY A 181 0.68 20.38 -30.23
CA GLY A 181 0.99 20.02 -28.84
C GLY A 181 -0.22 19.93 -27.91
N SER A 182 -1.44 20.17 -28.42
CA SER A 182 -2.66 20.19 -27.61
C SER A 182 -3.36 18.82 -27.51
N PHE A 183 -4.18 18.63 -26.48
CA PHE A 183 -5.03 17.48 -26.25
C PHE A 183 -6.45 17.67 -26.80
N LYS A 184 -6.98 18.90 -26.78
CA LYS A 184 -8.35 19.30 -27.14
C LYS A 184 -9.43 18.54 -26.36
N PRO A 185 -9.51 18.70 -25.03
CA PRO A 185 -10.30 17.84 -24.14
C PRO A 185 -11.80 17.80 -24.47
N LEU A 186 -12.39 18.95 -24.80
CA LEU A 186 -13.82 19.10 -25.08
C LEU A 186 -14.19 18.79 -26.54
N ASN A 187 -13.21 18.55 -27.41
CA ASN A 187 -13.51 18.16 -28.78
C ASN A 187 -14.10 16.74 -28.79
N HIS A 188 -15.11 16.53 -29.63
CA HIS A 188 -15.62 15.20 -29.91
C HIS A 188 -14.59 14.40 -30.71
N ILE A 189 -14.29 13.19 -30.26
CA ILE A 189 -13.29 12.34 -30.91
C ILE A 189 -13.85 11.76 -32.21
N LYS A 190 -13.00 11.70 -33.24
CA LYS A 190 -13.32 11.03 -34.51
C LYS A 190 -13.26 9.51 -34.35
N ARG A 191 -14.02 8.79 -35.17
CA ARG A 191 -14.00 7.31 -35.19
C ARG A 191 -12.60 6.76 -35.49
N SER A 192 -11.86 7.37 -36.42
CA SER A 192 -10.47 7.02 -36.73
C SER A 192 -9.50 7.30 -35.59
N GLU A 193 -9.65 8.43 -34.90
CA GLU A 193 -8.84 8.78 -33.72
C GLU A 193 -9.07 7.79 -32.57
N ALA A 194 -10.32 7.42 -32.31
CA ALA A 194 -10.68 6.44 -31.28
C ALA A 194 -10.00 5.08 -31.55
N ILE A 195 -10.04 4.61 -32.80
CA ILE A 195 -9.38 3.37 -33.22
C ILE A 195 -7.88 3.47 -33.07
N LYS A 196 -7.26 4.58 -33.49
CA LYS A 196 -5.81 4.73 -33.38
C LYS A 196 -5.33 4.69 -31.93
N ILE A 197 -6.04 5.37 -31.02
CA ILE A 197 -5.67 5.38 -29.60
C ILE A 197 -5.84 3.98 -29.00
N LEU A 198 -6.97 3.31 -29.27
CA LEU A 198 -7.18 1.94 -28.80
C LEU A 198 -6.18 0.97 -29.42
N ASP A 199 -5.75 1.16 -30.67
CA ASP A 199 -4.74 0.36 -31.34
C ASP A 199 -3.37 0.50 -30.65
N ASN A 200 -2.97 1.74 -30.36
CA ASN A 200 -1.73 2.00 -29.63
C ASN A 200 -1.75 1.38 -28.22
N ALA A 201 -2.90 1.46 -27.53
CA ALA A 201 -3.07 0.88 -26.20
C ALA A 201 -3.14 -0.66 -26.23
N SER A 202 -3.83 -1.25 -27.21
CA SER A 202 -4.03 -2.70 -27.32
C SER A 202 -2.78 -3.43 -27.81
N GLY A 203 -1.96 -2.78 -28.64
CA GLY A 203 -0.93 -3.43 -29.41
C GLY A 203 -1.53 -4.47 -30.37
N GLU A 204 -1.21 -5.75 -30.17
CA GLU A 204 -1.77 -6.84 -30.96
C GLU A 204 -2.98 -7.48 -30.26
N VAL A 205 -4.01 -7.89 -31.03
CA VAL A 205 -5.21 -8.55 -30.49
C VAL A 205 -5.36 -9.95 -31.12
N PHE A 206 -5.19 -10.99 -30.33
CA PHE A 206 -5.45 -12.38 -30.73
C PHE A 206 -6.87 -12.77 -30.34
N ASN A 207 -7.72 -12.87 -31.37
CA ASN A 207 -9.14 -13.17 -31.26
C ASN A 207 -9.59 -14.36 -32.10
N LYS A 208 -8.64 -15.19 -32.53
CA LYS A 208 -8.88 -16.44 -33.28
C LYS A 208 -8.07 -17.56 -32.63
N VAL A 209 -8.67 -18.74 -32.53
CA VAL A 209 -8.03 -19.94 -32.01
C VAL A 209 -6.75 -20.24 -32.79
N GLY A 210 -5.64 -20.50 -32.09
CA GLY A 210 -4.37 -20.79 -32.74
C GLY A 210 -3.17 -20.80 -31.80
N THR A 211 -2.01 -21.13 -32.38
CA THR A 211 -0.71 -21.02 -31.72
C THR A 211 0.06 -19.85 -32.30
N TYR A 212 0.56 -18.98 -31.43
CA TYR A 212 1.28 -17.77 -31.78
C TYR A 212 2.69 -17.83 -31.22
N THR A 213 3.68 -17.45 -32.04
CA THR A 213 5.11 -17.57 -31.70
C THR A 213 5.94 -16.33 -32.03
N THR A 214 5.28 -15.22 -32.33
CA THR A 214 5.95 -13.97 -32.71
C THR A 214 6.02 -13.02 -31.53
N ASP A 215 7.22 -12.54 -31.20
CA ASP A 215 7.45 -11.54 -30.16
C ASP A 215 6.60 -10.28 -30.37
N GLN A 216 6.13 -9.69 -29.27
CA GLN A 216 5.34 -8.48 -29.25
C GLN A 216 6.13 -7.34 -28.61
N VAL A 217 6.26 -6.23 -29.34
CA VAL A 217 7.00 -5.03 -28.90
C VAL A 217 6.16 -4.15 -27.97
N GLY A 218 4.83 -4.20 -28.10
CA GLY A 218 3.89 -3.51 -27.23
C GLY A 218 3.01 -4.47 -26.44
N ASN A 219 1.83 -4.01 -26.07
CA ASN A 219 0.84 -4.80 -25.37
C ASN A 219 0.28 -5.93 -26.25
N LEU A 220 -0.27 -6.95 -25.60
CA LEU A 220 -0.95 -8.07 -26.24
C LEU A 220 -2.28 -8.34 -25.56
N ILE A 221 -3.38 -8.34 -26.32
CA ILE A 221 -4.70 -8.76 -25.86
C ILE A 221 -5.03 -10.16 -26.38
N VAL A 222 -5.45 -11.04 -25.49
CA VAL A 222 -6.11 -12.30 -25.83
C VAL A 222 -7.56 -12.23 -25.36
N ASN A 223 -8.50 -12.35 -26.30
CA ASN A 223 -9.93 -12.20 -26.04
C ASN A 223 -10.79 -13.37 -26.54
N THR A 224 -10.17 -14.52 -26.82
CA THR A 224 -10.88 -15.75 -27.14
C THR A 224 -10.14 -16.94 -26.52
N SER A 225 -10.87 -18.02 -26.29
CA SER A 225 -10.31 -19.26 -25.73
C SER A 225 -9.46 -20.02 -26.74
N ASP A 226 -8.79 -21.05 -26.23
CA ASP A 226 -8.05 -22.05 -26.99
C ASP A 226 -6.83 -21.49 -27.75
N ILE A 227 -6.29 -20.38 -27.25
CA ILE A 227 -5.04 -19.79 -27.74
C ILE A 227 -3.84 -20.37 -26.99
N ILE A 228 -2.75 -20.59 -27.74
CA ILE A 228 -1.45 -20.96 -27.20
C ILE A 228 -0.44 -19.87 -27.58
N LEU A 229 0.12 -19.18 -26.59
CA LEU A 229 1.29 -18.32 -26.78
C LEU A 229 2.53 -19.18 -26.51
N LYS A 230 3.42 -19.27 -27.50
CA LYS A 230 4.53 -20.21 -27.44
C LYS A 230 5.87 -19.57 -27.83
N ASP A 231 6.89 -19.78 -27.01
CA ASP A 231 8.27 -19.37 -27.27
C ASP A 231 8.39 -17.90 -27.71
N MET A 232 7.68 -17.00 -27.03
CA MET A 232 7.61 -15.59 -27.39
C MET A 232 7.84 -14.66 -26.20
N LYS A 233 8.28 -13.44 -26.51
CA LYS A 233 8.44 -12.35 -25.56
C LYS A 233 7.41 -11.25 -25.80
N VAL A 234 6.76 -10.79 -24.73
CA VAL A 234 5.89 -9.61 -24.72
C VAL A 234 6.58 -8.52 -23.91
N LYS A 235 6.97 -7.43 -24.57
CA LYS A 235 7.62 -6.30 -23.89
C LYS A 235 6.63 -5.40 -23.13
N GLY A 236 5.40 -5.29 -23.63
CA GLY A 236 4.31 -4.58 -22.94
C GLY A 236 3.55 -5.48 -21.97
N ASP A 237 2.34 -5.06 -21.66
CA ASP A 237 1.39 -5.79 -20.83
C ASP A 237 0.67 -6.89 -21.62
N LEU A 238 0.26 -7.96 -20.94
CA LEU A 238 -0.53 -9.05 -21.50
C LEU A 238 -1.91 -9.08 -20.85
N TYR A 239 -2.97 -8.90 -21.64
CA TYR A 239 -4.35 -8.91 -21.17
C TYR A 239 -5.05 -10.21 -21.57
N LEU A 240 -5.33 -11.06 -20.59
CA LEU A 240 -6.18 -12.25 -20.73
C LEU A 240 -7.62 -11.86 -20.35
N THR A 241 -8.38 -11.43 -21.33
CA THR A 241 -9.64 -10.67 -21.14
C THR A 241 -10.88 -11.55 -20.99
N GLU A 242 -12.01 -10.95 -20.63
CA GLU A 242 -13.29 -11.65 -20.41
C GLU A 242 -13.75 -12.47 -21.63
N GLY A 243 -13.36 -12.09 -22.84
CA GLY A 243 -13.71 -12.84 -24.06
C GLY A 243 -13.21 -14.31 -24.09
N ILE A 244 -12.24 -14.67 -23.25
CA ILE A 244 -11.84 -16.08 -23.03
C ILE A 244 -12.98 -16.89 -22.37
N GLY A 245 -13.86 -16.22 -21.62
CA GLY A 245 -14.98 -16.83 -20.92
C GLY A 245 -14.51 -17.84 -19.88
N GLN A 246 -14.94 -19.08 -20.03
CA GLN A 246 -14.52 -20.24 -19.21
C GLN A 246 -13.50 -21.13 -19.92
N GLY A 247 -13.08 -20.77 -21.14
CA GLY A 247 -12.20 -21.59 -21.96
C GLY A 247 -10.72 -21.44 -21.61
N ASP A 248 -9.87 -22.22 -22.28
CA ASP A 248 -8.47 -22.39 -21.92
C ASP A 248 -7.53 -21.38 -22.59
N ILE A 249 -6.38 -21.10 -21.96
CA ILE A 249 -5.23 -20.46 -22.62
C ILE A 249 -3.94 -21.06 -22.08
N THR A 250 -2.96 -21.24 -22.96
CA THR A 250 -1.63 -21.75 -22.59
C THR A 250 -0.54 -20.74 -22.90
N LEU A 251 0.29 -20.43 -21.91
CA LEU A 251 1.58 -19.75 -22.05
C LEU A 251 2.68 -20.82 -21.95
N ASP A 252 3.45 -21.06 -23.01
CA ASP A 252 4.49 -22.09 -23.06
C ASP A 252 5.82 -21.50 -23.53
N GLY A 253 6.81 -21.36 -22.64
CA GLY A 253 8.08 -20.71 -22.98
C GLY A 253 7.95 -19.19 -23.19
N VAL A 254 6.98 -18.55 -22.53
CA VAL A 254 6.70 -17.12 -22.70
C VAL A 254 7.49 -16.28 -21.67
N SER A 255 7.84 -15.05 -22.04
CA SER A 255 8.30 -14.05 -21.07
C SER A 255 7.53 -12.75 -21.25
N VAL A 256 7.05 -12.16 -20.16
CA VAL A 256 6.34 -10.87 -20.17
C VAL A 256 7.11 -9.88 -19.30
N GLU A 257 7.55 -8.77 -19.88
CA GLU A 257 8.24 -7.70 -19.14
C GLU A 257 7.25 -6.78 -18.41
N GLY A 258 6.07 -6.55 -18.99
CA GLY A 258 4.98 -5.81 -18.35
C GLY A 258 4.14 -6.66 -17.40
N THR A 259 2.93 -6.18 -17.11
CA THR A 259 1.97 -6.84 -16.23
C THR A 259 1.08 -7.80 -17.01
N VAL A 260 0.82 -8.98 -16.44
CA VAL A 260 -0.19 -9.90 -16.94
C VAL A 260 -1.51 -9.66 -16.20
N PHE A 261 -2.53 -9.18 -16.91
CA PHE A 261 -3.88 -9.00 -16.39
C PHE A 261 -4.75 -10.19 -16.74
N ILE A 262 -5.40 -10.81 -15.76
CA ILE A 262 -6.24 -11.99 -15.92
C ILE A 262 -7.66 -11.67 -15.45
N ALA A 263 -8.57 -11.52 -16.42
CA ALA A 263 -10.01 -11.33 -16.23
C ALA A 263 -10.84 -12.49 -16.83
N GLY A 264 -10.28 -13.19 -17.83
CA GLY A 264 -10.87 -14.37 -18.47
C GLY A 264 -10.45 -15.70 -17.87
N GLY A 265 -11.05 -16.79 -18.37
CA GLY A 265 -10.74 -18.16 -17.98
C GLY A 265 -11.65 -18.71 -16.88
N GLY A 266 -11.72 -20.03 -16.78
CA GLY A 266 -12.46 -20.77 -15.74
C GLY A 266 -11.54 -21.46 -14.73
N GLU A 267 -12.10 -22.40 -13.97
CA GLU A 267 -11.36 -23.14 -12.95
C GLU A 267 -10.38 -24.19 -13.52
N GLU A 268 -10.18 -24.27 -14.84
CA GLU A 268 -9.22 -25.19 -15.48
C GLU A 268 -8.39 -24.56 -16.62
N SER A 269 -8.40 -23.23 -16.73
CA SER A 269 -8.08 -22.57 -17.99
C SER A 269 -6.66 -22.07 -18.18
N ILE A 270 -6.05 -21.39 -17.18
CA ILE A 270 -4.81 -20.64 -17.40
C ILE A 270 -3.62 -21.55 -17.11
N LYS A 271 -2.97 -22.03 -18.17
CA LYS A 271 -1.84 -22.96 -18.10
C LYS A 271 -0.55 -22.21 -18.40
N VAL A 272 0.38 -22.21 -17.44
CA VAL A 272 1.63 -21.44 -17.51
C VAL A 272 2.82 -22.39 -17.41
N ASN A 273 3.47 -22.66 -18.54
CA ASN A 273 4.54 -23.65 -18.67
C ASN A 273 5.85 -22.99 -19.09
N ASN A 274 6.96 -23.31 -18.40
CA ASN A 274 8.30 -22.76 -18.67
C ASN A 274 8.32 -21.24 -18.90
N THR A 275 7.49 -20.49 -18.17
CA THR A 275 7.20 -19.08 -18.46
C THR A 275 7.70 -18.19 -17.32
N SER A 276 8.14 -16.97 -17.63
CA SER A 276 8.61 -15.98 -16.65
C SER A 276 7.72 -14.75 -16.67
N LEU A 277 7.05 -14.47 -15.55
CA LEU A 277 6.15 -13.32 -15.37
C LEU A 277 6.63 -12.48 -14.19
N GLU A 278 6.78 -11.17 -14.37
CA GLU A 278 7.14 -10.28 -13.27
C GLU A 278 5.92 -9.99 -12.39
N ASN A 279 4.91 -9.34 -12.98
CA ASN A 279 3.70 -8.92 -12.30
C ASN A 279 2.47 -9.63 -12.90
N THR A 280 1.60 -10.14 -12.04
CA THR A 280 0.33 -10.76 -12.45
C THR A 280 -0.82 -10.24 -11.60
N VAL A 281 -1.85 -9.70 -12.22
CA VAL A 281 -3.07 -9.20 -11.56
C VAL A 281 -4.25 -10.07 -11.96
N ILE A 282 -4.96 -10.61 -10.97
CA ILE A 282 -6.14 -11.46 -11.20
C ILE A 282 -7.39 -10.72 -10.72
N ASN A 283 -8.17 -10.24 -11.69
CA ASN A 283 -9.36 -9.42 -11.50
C ASN A 283 -10.54 -9.96 -12.31
N LYS A 284 -10.94 -11.20 -11.99
CA LYS A 284 -12.12 -11.82 -12.57
C LYS A 284 -13.37 -11.40 -11.80
N ARG A 285 -14.21 -10.59 -12.44
CA ARG A 285 -15.43 -10.02 -11.82
C ARG A 285 -16.45 -11.08 -11.38
N ILE A 286 -16.61 -12.14 -12.18
CA ILE A 286 -17.61 -13.20 -11.95
C ILE A 286 -16.96 -14.57 -11.95
N GLY A 287 -17.15 -15.34 -10.87
CA GLY A 287 -16.60 -16.68 -10.72
C GLY A 287 -15.13 -16.68 -10.31
N ARG A 288 -14.44 -17.80 -10.59
CA ARG A 288 -13.02 -17.98 -10.27
C ARG A 288 -12.24 -18.40 -11.51
N VAL A 289 -10.96 -18.11 -11.48
CA VAL A 289 -9.99 -18.58 -12.48
C VAL A 289 -8.93 -19.44 -11.82
N ARG A 290 -8.49 -20.50 -12.51
CA ARG A 290 -7.34 -21.30 -12.11
C ARG A 290 -6.12 -20.94 -12.93
N VAL A 291 -5.03 -20.59 -12.24
CA VAL A 291 -3.69 -20.42 -12.79
C VAL A 291 -2.83 -21.58 -12.33
N VAL A 292 -2.45 -22.45 -13.26
CA VAL A 292 -1.59 -23.60 -13.01
C VAL A 292 -0.22 -23.41 -13.64
N THR A 293 0.84 -23.54 -12.84
CA THR A 293 2.23 -23.43 -13.30
C THR A 293 2.88 -24.80 -13.43
N THR A 294 3.71 -24.99 -14.45
CA THR A 294 4.49 -26.21 -14.67
C THR A 294 5.91 -25.91 -15.18
N GLY A 295 6.79 -26.91 -15.13
CA GLY A 295 8.14 -26.80 -15.68
C GLY A 295 9.02 -25.85 -14.87
N SER A 296 9.76 -24.96 -15.54
CA SER A 296 10.62 -23.95 -14.91
C SER A 296 9.94 -22.60 -14.69
N THR A 297 8.60 -22.58 -14.57
CA THR A 297 7.82 -21.34 -14.48
C THR A 297 8.12 -20.54 -13.21
N ARG A 298 8.23 -19.21 -13.34
CA ARG A 298 8.36 -18.26 -12.23
C ARG A 298 7.41 -17.08 -12.41
N ILE A 299 6.69 -16.76 -11.35
CA ILE A 299 5.81 -15.59 -11.20
C ILE A 299 6.27 -14.87 -9.92
N ASN A 300 6.79 -13.65 -10.05
CA ASN A 300 7.37 -12.93 -8.92
C ASN A 300 6.29 -12.35 -8.02
N HIS A 301 5.39 -11.54 -8.60
CA HIS A 301 4.32 -10.87 -7.87
C HIS A 301 2.96 -11.26 -8.45
N THR A 302 2.06 -11.72 -7.57
CA THR A 302 0.67 -12.01 -7.93
C THR A 302 -0.27 -11.24 -7.02
N THR A 303 -1.06 -10.33 -7.60
CA THR A 303 -2.10 -9.58 -6.89
C THR A 303 -3.47 -10.18 -7.20
N LEU A 304 -4.16 -10.67 -6.17
CA LEU A 304 -5.53 -11.17 -6.28
C LEU A 304 -6.51 -10.07 -5.87
N LEU A 305 -7.23 -9.52 -6.85
CA LEU A 305 -8.37 -8.61 -6.64
C LEU A 305 -9.71 -9.37 -6.60
N SER A 306 -9.69 -10.65 -7.01
CA SER A 306 -10.84 -11.55 -7.10
C SER A 306 -10.49 -12.96 -6.60
N ALA A 307 -11.50 -13.79 -6.39
CA ALA A 307 -11.30 -15.17 -5.98
C ALA A 307 -10.64 -16.01 -7.09
N ALA A 308 -9.63 -16.82 -6.73
CA ALA A 308 -8.83 -17.56 -7.68
C ALA A 308 -8.35 -18.91 -7.11
N ILE A 309 -7.92 -19.79 -8.01
CA ILE A 309 -7.21 -21.03 -7.70
C ILE A 309 -5.77 -20.87 -8.20
N LEU A 310 -4.80 -20.83 -7.30
CA LEU A 310 -3.39 -20.80 -7.64
C LEU A 310 -2.80 -22.19 -7.42
N GLU A 311 -2.28 -22.79 -8.49
CA GLU A 311 -1.74 -24.14 -8.45
C GLU A 311 -0.30 -24.20 -8.95
N ASN A 312 0.61 -24.56 -8.06
CA ASN A 312 2.01 -24.79 -8.37
C ASN A 312 2.29 -26.29 -8.61
N ASN A 313 2.51 -26.64 -9.87
CA ASN A 313 3.03 -27.94 -10.31
C ASN A 313 4.41 -27.79 -11.00
N ALA A 314 5.07 -26.65 -10.82
CA ALA A 314 6.40 -26.39 -11.35
C ALA A 314 7.49 -27.08 -10.50
N ASN A 315 8.72 -27.08 -11.02
CA ASN A 315 9.88 -27.57 -10.29
C ASN A 315 10.27 -26.53 -9.22
N GLY A 316 9.86 -26.74 -7.97
CA GLY A 316 10.10 -25.80 -6.87
C GLY A 316 8.98 -24.78 -6.71
N VAL A 317 9.29 -23.62 -6.13
CA VAL A 317 8.30 -22.55 -5.90
C VAL A 317 8.19 -21.68 -7.15
N SER A 318 6.99 -21.64 -7.76
CA SER A 318 6.73 -20.76 -8.91
C SER A 318 6.08 -19.44 -8.53
N PHE A 319 5.33 -19.37 -7.43
CA PHE A 319 4.72 -18.14 -6.92
C PHE A 319 5.55 -17.59 -5.76
N SER A 320 6.26 -16.48 -5.99
CA SER A 320 7.18 -15.92 -5.00
C SER A 320 6.45 -15.06 -3.96
N ASN A 321 5.60 -14.14 -4.40
CA ASN A 321 4.81 -13.28 -3.53
C ASN A 321 3.37 -13.18 -4.04
N VAL A 322 2.41 -13.55 -3.18
CA VAL A 322 0.97 -13.46 -3.47
C VAL A 322 0.33 -12.46 -2.51
N ALA A 323 -0.18 -11.35 -3.04
CA ALA A 323 -0.94 -10.36 -2.30
C ALA A 323 -2.45 -10.56 -2.52
N ILE A 324 -3.18 -10.87 -1.45
CA ILE A 324 -4.63 -11.08 -1.48
C ILE A 324 -5.33 -9.79 -1.05
N ARG A 325 -5.89 -9.08 -2.03
CA ARG A 325 -6.59 -7.79 -1.91
C ARG A 325 -8.03 -7.90 -2.41
N THR A 326 -8.65 -9.08 -2.25
CA THR A 326 -9.91 -9.42 -2.92
C THR A 326 -11.07 -8.56 -2.41
N LEU A 327 -11.60 -7.65 -3.22
CA LEU A 327 -12.70 -6.75 -2.84
C LEU A 327 -14.07 -7.45 -2.80
N LEU A 328 -14.16 -8.66 -3.37
CA LEU A 328 -15.39 -9.45 -3.49
C LEU A 328 -15.34 -10.71 -2.62
N THR A 329 -16.48 -11.13 -2.08
CA THR A 329 -16.60 -12.36 -1.29
C THR A 329 -16.31 -13.60 -2.15
N GLY A 330 -15.33 -14.42 -1.77
CA GLY A 330 -15.04 -15.68 -2.46
C GLY A 330 -13.85 -16.42 -1.87
N GLN A 331 -13.67 -17.69 -2.28
CA GLN A 331 -12.60 -18.55 -1.78
C GLN A 331 -11.35 -18.46 -2.68
N VAL A 332 -10.22 -18.07 -2.10
CA VAL A 332 -8.89 -18.25 -2.69
C VAL A 332 -8.38 -19.64 -2.33
N SER A 333 -8.01 -20.43 -3.33
CA SER A 333 -7.50 -21.80 -3.13
C SER A 333 -6.04 -21.88 -3.57
N ILE A 334 -5.17 -22.39 -2.70
CA ILE A 334 -3.74 -22.54 -2.94
C ILE A 334 -3.39 -24.03 -2.97
N LEU A 335 -2.69 -24.46 -4.02
CA LEU A 335 -2.30 -25.84 -4.23
C LEU A 335 -0.83 -25.93 -4.63
N GLY A 336 0.03 -26.51 -3.79
CA GLY A 336 1.47 -26.65 -4.04
C GLY A 336 2.31 -25.80 -3.10
N ASP A 337 3.58 -25.60 -3.43
CA ASP A 337 4.52 -24.89 -2.57
C ASP A 337 4.65 -23.40 -2.97
N PHE A 338 4.52 -22.51 -1.99
CA PHE A 338 4.50 -21.05 -2.13
C PHE A 338 5.47 -20.41 -1.14
N ASN A 339 6.09 -19.30 -1.53
CA ASN A 339 6.98 -18.55 -0.64
C ASN A 339 6.17 -17.65 0.30
N HIS A 340 5.68 -16.51 -0.17
CA HIS A 340 4.94 -15.56 0.65
C HIS A 340 3.50 -15.40 0.17
N VAL A 341 2.56 -15.47 1.12
CA VAL A 341 1.14 -15.18 0.90
C VAL A 341 0.73 -14.12 1.93
N ASN A 342 0.35 -12.95 1.46
CA ASN A 342 0.00 -11.78 2.26
C ASN A 342 -1.48 -11.49 2.11
N ILE A 343 -2.21 -11.43 3.22
CA ILE A 343 -3.64 -11.11 3.24
C ILE A 343 -3.83 -9.67 3.71
N HIS A 344 -4.24 -8.80 2.78
CA HIS A 344 -4.53 -7.39 3.04
C HIS A 344 -6.03 -7.15 3.31
N ASN A 345 -6.94 -7.90 2.66
CA ASN A 345 -8.36 -7.56 2.80
C ASN A 345 -9.06 -8.26 3.99
N ASN A 346 -10.10 -7.59 4.50
CA ASN A 346 -11.01 -8.15 5.51
C ASN A 346 -11.80 -9.35 4.98
N ASN A 347 -12.20 -10.26 5.88
CA ASN A 347 -13.07 -11.40 5.60
C ASN A 347 -12.58 -12.30 4.45
N THR A 348 -11.26 -12.40 4.27
CA THR A 348 -10.68 -13.24 3.23
C THR A 348 -10.88 -14.71 3.57
N HIS A 349 -11.38 -15.52 2.64
CA HIS A 349 -11.44 -16.97 2.79
C HIS A 349 -10.31 -17.63 1.97
N LEU A 350 -9.25 -18.03 2.66
CA LEU A 350 -8.11 -18.74 2.08
C LEU A 350 -8.18 -20.22 2.44
N VAL A 351 -8.00 -21.09 1.44
CA VAL A 351 -7.87 -22.53 1.63
C VAL A 351 -6.55 -22.99 1.05
N LEU A 352 -5.67 -23.53 1.89
CA LEU A 352 -4.49 -24.27 1.44
C LEU A 352 -4.91 -25.73 1.27
N GLU A 353 -5.06 -26.18 0.02
CA GLU A 353 -5.60 -27.51 -0.29
C GLU A 353 -4.52 -28.60 -0.24
N ARG A 354 -3.28 -28.27 -0.65
CA ARG A 354 -2.11 -29.16 -0.57
C ARG A 354 -0.82 -28.33 -0.63
N GLY A 355 0.30 -28.92 -0.20
CA GLY A 355 1.62 -28.29 -0.27
C GLY A 355 1.92 -27.40 0.92
N SER A 356 2.81 -26.43 0.74
CA SER A 356 3.30 -25.59 1.83
C SER A 356 3.36 -24.10 1.51
N ILE A 357 3.22 -23.27 2.53
CA ILE A 357 3.48 -21.83 2.46
C ILE A 357 4.64 -21.52 3.42
N THR A 358 5.70 -20.87 2.92
CA THR A 358 6.84 -20.47 3.76
C THR A 358 6.42 -19.35 4.73
N GLY A 359 5.92 -18.23 4.22
CA GLY A 359 5.37 -17.14 5.04
C GLY A 359 3.91 -16.87 4.70
N LEU A 360 3.02 -17.07 5.68
CA LEU A 360 1.62 -16.65 5.58
C LEU A 360 1.39 -15.48 6.53
N ASN A 361 1.20 -14.30 5.96
CA ASN A 361 1.07 -13.05 6.70
C ASN A 361 -0.36 -12.54 6.63
N ILE A 362 -0.97 -12.35 7.78
CA ILE A 362 -2.25 -11.66 7.93
C ILE A 362 -1.92 -10.27 8.39
N LEU A 363 -2.07 -9.30 7.50
CA LEU A 363 -1.70 -7.91 7.74
C LEU A 363 -2.74 -7.24 8.63
N SER A 364 -2.36 -6.15 9.30
CA SER A 364 -3.13 -5.56 10.39
C SER A 364 -4.43 -4.90 9.93
N GLU A 365 -4.50 -4.49 8.66
CA GLU A 365 -5.72 -4.03 8.02
C GLU A 365 -6.76 -5.17 7.84
N SER A 366 -6.36 -6.45 7.94
CA SER A 366 -7.22 -7.62 7.74
C SER A 366 -7.85 -8.12 9.04
N ARG A 367 -9.18 -8.19 9.06
CA ARG A 367 -10.01 -8.72 10.15
C ARG A 367 -11.02 -9.74 9.63
N GLY A 368 -11.25 -10.77 10.42
CA GLY A 368 -12.28 -11.79 10.16
C GLY A 368 -11.90 -12.78 9.05
N SER A 369 -10.63 -12.82 8.64
CA SER A 369 -10.17 -13.75 7.61
C SER A 369 -10.25 -15.19 8.10
N ASN A 370 -10.75 -16.11 7.26
CA ASN A 370 -10.82 -17.53 7.54
C ASN A 370 -9.77 -18.27 6.71
N ILE A 371 -8.88 -18.98 7.38
CA ILE A 371 -7.76 -19.70 6.79
C ILE A 371 -7.97 -21.18 7.07
N GLU A 372 -8.25 -21.97 6.05
CA GLU A 372 -8.42 -23.40 6.15
C GLU A 372 -7.16 -24.13 5.66
N LEU A 373 -6.51 -24.89 6.55
CA LEU A 373 -5.37 -25.72 6.21
C LEU A 373 -5.81 -27.18 6.10
N ARG A 374 -5.90 -27.71 4.86
CA ARG A 374 -6.27 -29.12 4.65
C ARG A 374 -5.23 -30.08 5.21
N LYS A 375 -5.64 -31.33 5.40
CA LYS A 375 -4.76 -32.41 5.84
C LYS A 375 -3.54 -32.57 4.93
N GLY A 376 -2.35 -32.63 5.54
CA GLY A 376 -1.09 -32.80 4.83
C GLY A 376 -0.47 -31.50 4.31
N THR A 377 -1.09 -30.36 4.59
CA THR A 377 -0.55 -29.03 4.27
C THR A 377 0.35 -28.51 5.39
N LYS A 378 1.19 -27.52 5.07
CA LYS A 378 2.14 -26.96 6.01
C LYS A 378 2.29 -25.46 5.85
N VAL A 379 2.19 -24.72 6.95
CA VAL A 379 2.62 -23.32 7.03
C VAL A 379 3.89 -23.27 7.89
N ILE A 380 4.97 -22.70 7.36
CA ILE A 380 6.26 -22.62 8.07
C ILE A 380 6.20 -21.47 9.07
N ASP A 381 6.00 -20.25 8.61
CA ASP A 381 5.87 -19.06 9.44
C ASP A 381 4.50 -18.43 9.20
N LEU A 382 3.67 -18.44 10.25
CA LEU A 382 2.38 -17.76 10.27
C LEU A 382 2.51 -16.46 11.08
N LEU A 383 2.29 -15.32 10.45
CA LEU A 383 2.30 -14.01 11.10
C LEU A 383 0.86 -13.47 11.18
N LEU A 384 0.38 -13.26 12.40
CA LEU A 384 -0.96 -12.72 12.68
C LEU A 384 -0.85 -11.28 13.19
N ASN A 385 -0.67 -10.33 12.27
CA ASN A 385 -0.78 -8.89 12.53
C ASN A 385 -2.24 -8.43 12.49
N GLY A 386 -3.08 -9.10 11.69
CA GLY A 386 -4.52 -8.96 11.68
C GLY A 386 -5.26 -10.06 12.43
N VAL A 387 -6.59 -10.03 12.37
CA VAL A 387 -7.47 -11.01 13.01
C VAL A 387 -7.90 -12.09 12.01
N ALA A 388 -7.53 -13.34 12.29
CA ALA A 388 -7.91 -14.49 11.49
C ALA A 388 -8.33 -15.70 12.32
N ASN A 389 -9.21 -16.51 11.74
CA ASN A 389 -9.53 -17.86 12.20
C ASN A 389 -8.72 -18.86 11.37
N VAL A 390 -7.82 -19.60 12.00
CA VAL A 390 -6.98 -20.61 11.34
C VAL A 390 -7.46 -21.99 11.74
N ASN A 391 -8.08 -22.69 10.80
CA ASN A 391 -8.78 -23.95 11.00
C ASN A 391 -8.15 -25.08 10.17
N GLY A 392 -8.52 -26.33 10.48
CA GLY A 392 -8.17 -27.51 9.68
C GLY A 392 -7.25 -28.53 10.35
N GLU A 393 -6.62 -29.37 9.53
CA GLU A 393 -5.73 -30.48 9.94
C GLU A 393 -4.27 -30.25 9.49
N GLY A 394 -3.95 -29.06 8.99
CA GLY A 394 -2.62 -28.70 8.51
C GLY A 394 -1.62 -28.45 9.65
N ILE A 395 -0.33 -28.48 9.33
CA ILE A 395 0.73 -28.24 10.32
C ILE A 395 1.15 -26.77 10.27
N ILE A 396 1.14 -26.09 11.41
CA ILE A 396 1.78 -24.79 11.58
C ILE A 396 3.12 -25.03 12.31
N GLN A 397 4.26 -24.66 11.71
CA GLN A 397 5.55 -24.78 12.41
C GLN A 397 5.71 -23.66 13.42
N LYS A 398 5.72 -22.42 12.97
CA LYS A 398 5.85 -21.25 13.84
C LYS A 398 4.65 -20.35 13.65
N VAL A 399 4.15 -19.83 14.76
CA VAL A 399 3.21 -18.71 14.74
C VAL A 399 3.78 -17.55 15.54
N LYS A 400 3.65 -16.35 14.98
CA LYS A 400 3.83 -15.09 15.69
C LYS A 400 2.51 -14.34 15.71
N VAL A 401 2.05 -14.01 16.91
CA VAL A 401 0.78 -13.33 17.16
C VAL A 401 1.06 -11.93 17.65
N ASN A 402 0.67 -10.94 16.85
CA ASN A 402 0.89 -9.53 17.13
C ASN A 402 -0.43 -8.78 17.44
N MET A 403 -1.60 -9.36 17.11
CA MET A 403 -2.91 -8.80 17.43
C MET A 403 -3.84 -9.80 18.12
N ASN A 404 -4.61 -9.33 19.11
CA ASN A 404 -5.64 -10.11 19.80
C ASN A 404 -6.85 -10.38 18.89
N GLY A 405 -7.52 -11.51 19.13
CA GLY A 405 -8.79 -11.87 18.47
C GLY A 405 -8.68 -12.99 17.45
N SER A 406 -7.46 -13.37 17.05
CA SER A 406 -7.24 -14.54 16.20
C SER A 406 -7.50 -15.83 16.98
N ASN A 407 -8.00 -16.85 16.28
CA ASN A 407 -8.22 -18.19 16.82
C ASN A 407 -7.48 -19.20 15.95
N ILE A 408 -6.71 -20.10 16.58
CA ILE A 408 -5.99 -21.15 15.88
C ILE A 408 -6.48 -22.50 16.40
N GLN A 409 -7.13 -23.27 15.53
CA GLN A 409 -7.70 -24.57 15.89
C GLN A 409 -6.63 -25.62 16.19
N GLN A 410 -5.51 -25.60 15.48
CA GLN A 410 -4.44 -26.62 15.61
C GLN A 410 -3.22 -26.07 16.36
N MET A 411 -2.61 -26.90 17.20
CA MET A 411 -1.44 -26.50 18.00
C MET A 411 -0.18 -26.31 17.13
N PRO A 412 0.42 -25.10 17.06
CA PRO A 412 1.68 -24.87 16.38
C PRO A 412 2.87 -25.51 17.10
N LYS A 413 3.99 -25.76 16.40
CA LYS A 413 5.21 -26.29 17.04
C LYS A 413 5.94 -25.24 17.89
N GLU A 414 5.97 -24.01 17.42
CA GLU A 414 6.56 -22.85 18.10
C GLU A 414 5.52 -21.73 18.12
N ILE A 415 5.34 -21.12 19.29
CA ILE A 415 4.37 -20.04 19.51
C ILE A 415 5.13 -18.86 20.08
N SER A 416 5.04 -17.73 19.40
CA SER A 416 5.48 -16.42 19.87
C SER A 416 4.27 -15.49 19.94
N VAL A 417 4.05 -14.86 21.08
CA VAL A 417 2.95 -13.91 21.30
C VAL A 417 3.55 -12.63 21.84
N SER A 418 3.11 -11.48 21.31
CA SER A 418 3.60 -10.19 21.81
C SER A 418 3.24 -10.01 23.30
N ASN A 419 4.10 -9.31 24.04
CA ASN A 419 3.94 -9.15 25.48
C ASN A 419 2.60 -8.44 25.76
N LYS A 420 1.77 -9.03 26.64
CA LYS A 420 0.45 -8.54 27.13
C LYS A 420 -0.81 -9.10 26.43
N MET A 421 -0.73 -10.20 25.68
CA MET A 421 -1.88 -10.75 24.95
C MET A 421 -2.24 -12.19 25.33
N ASP A 422 -3.54 -12.48 25.37
CA ASP A 422 -4.09 -13.82 25.52
C ASP A 422 -4.62 -14.28 24.16
N ILE A 423 -4.15 -15.42 23.64
CA ILE A 423 -4.65 -16.02 22.40
C ILE A 423 -5.28 -17.39 22.67
N THR A 424 -6.39 -17.71 21.98
CA THR A 424 -6.92 -19.07 22.01
C THR A 424 -6.25 -19.92 20.92
N ILE A 425 -5.52 -20.94 21.35
CA ILE A 425 -4.87 -21.95 20.48
C ILE A 425 -5.34 -23.33 20.94
N ASP A 426 -5.90 -24.11 20.02
CA ASP A 426 -6.46 -25.45 20.30
C ASP A 426 -7.41 -25.44 21.51
N GLY A 427 -8.32 -24.45 21.54
CA GLY A 427 -9.28 -24.24 22.63
C GLY A 427 -8.67 -23.84 23.98
N THR A 428 -7.34 -23.62 24.03
CA THR A 428 -6.62 -23.24 25.24
C THR A 428 -6.22 -21.77 25.16
N VAL A 429 -6.52 -21.00 26.22
CA VAL A 429 -6.03 -19.62 26.34
C VAL A 429 -4.54 -19.66 26.68
N TRP A 430 -3.74 -19.05 25.84
CA TRP A 430 -2.29 -18.96 25.94
C TRP A 430 -1.90 -17.54 26.34
N SER A 431 -1.27 -17.41 27.51
CA SER A 431 -0.73 -16.15 28.02
C SER A 431 0.81 -16.22 28.00
N PRO A 432 1.53 -15.13 27.68
CA PRO A 432 2.98 -15.11 27.68
C PRO A 432 3.52 -15.45 29.08
N LYS A 433 4.43 -16.43 29.14
CA LYS A 433 5.10 -16.79 30.39
C LYS A 433 5.99 -15.64 30.84
N LYS A 434 5.85 -15.18 32.09
CA LYS A 434 6.84 -14.31 32.74
C LYS A 434 8.23 -14.93 32.56
N PRO A 435 9.25 -14.16 32.16
CA PRO A 435 10.59 -14.69 31.94
C PRO A 435 11.10 -15.30 33.25
N SER A 436 11.29 -16.62 33.27
CA SER A 436 11.92 -17.29 34.41
C SER A 436 13.43 -17.03 34.35
N ARG A 437 13.98 -16.34 35.35
CA ARG A 437 15.43 -16.35 35.60
C ARG A 437 15.87 -17.78 35.89
N HIS A 438 16.50 -18.44 34.91
CA HIS A 438 17.19 -19.69 35.14
C HIS A 438 18.65 -19.39 35.53
N SER A 439 18.92 -19.44 36.84
CA SER A 439 20.27 -19.63 37.37
C SER A 439 20.57 -21.13 37.39
N GLY A 440 21.35 -21.62 36.43
CA GLY A 440 21.74 -23.02 36.37
C GLY A 440 22.93 -23.24 35.46
N SER A 441 24.11 -23.37 36.05
CA SER A 441 25.38 -23.71 35.40
C SER A 441 25.35 -25.12 34.80
N ARG A 442 24.83 -25.26 33.58
CA ARG A 442 25.13 -26.37 32.67
C ARG A 442 25.87 -25.76 31.48
N LYS A 443 27.05 -26.31 31.13
CA LYS A 443 27.75 -25.90 29.90
C LYS A 443 26.77 -26.04 28.73
N PRO A 444 26.53 -24.98 27.92
CA PRO A 444 25.62 -25.06 26.80
C PRO A 444 26.09 -26.12 25.80
N SER A 445 25.20 -27.01 25.37
CA SER A 445 25.47 -27.96 24.30
C SER A 445 25.41 -27.22 22.96
N ILE A 446 26.53 -27.20 22.23
CA ILE A 446 26.58 -26.61 20.88
C ILE A 446 25.69 -27.44 19.95
N PRO A 447 24.75 -26.83 19.20
CA PRO A 447 23.94 -27.55 18.22
C PRO A 447 24.79 -28.24 17.15
N GLU A 448 24.28 -29.34 16.60
CA GLU A 448 25.00 -30.09 15.57
C GLU A 448 25.30 -29.22 14.33
N GLY A 449 26.56 -29.25 13.87
CA GLY A 449 27.02 -28.45 12.74
C GLY A 449 27.36 -27.00 13.04
N TYR A 450 27.27 -26.56 14.30
CA TYR A 450 27.73 -25.23 14.73
C TYR A 450 29.13 -25.27 15.34
N ILE A 451 29.88 -24.19 15.12
CA ILE A 451 31.15 -23.89 15.75
C ILE A 451 30.87 -23.03 17.00
N GLY A 452 31.40 -23.45 18.15
CA GLY A 452 31.24 -22.71 19.40
C GLY A 452 32.12 -21.45 19.43
N VAL A 453 31.54 -20.30 19.78
CA VAL A 453 32.27 -19.04 19.96
C VAL A 453 32.28 -18.69 21.44
N ALA A 454 33.45 -18.71 22.08
CA ALA A 454 33.58 -18.55 23.53
C ALA A 454 34.46 -17.36 23.95
N THR A 455 35.25 -16.82 23.03
CA THR A 455 36.23 -15.76 23.30
C THR A 455 36.22 -14.70 22.21
N ALA A 456 36.84 -13.56 22.48
CA ALA A 456 36.99 -12.48 21.51
C ALA A 456 37.78 -12.93 20.27
N GLU A 457 38.79 -13.78 20.45
CA GLU A 457 39.58 -14.38 19.36
C GLU A 457 38.74 -15.35 18.52
N ASP A 458 37.86 -16.16 19.14
CA ASP A 458 36.95 -17.04 18.36
C ASP A 458 36.00 -16.20 17.49
N LEU A 459 35.47 -15.10 18.05
CA LEU A 459 34.58 -14.19 17.34
C LEU A 459 35.33 -13.46 16.22
N TYR A 460 36.57 -13.03 16.49
CA TYR A 460 37.44 -12.43 15.48
C TYR A 460 37.64 -13.41 14.31
N ASN A 461 37.86 -14.69 14.60
CA ASN A 461 38.11 -15.72 13.58
C ASN A 461 36.89 -16.12 12.73
N VAL A 462 35.68 -15.64 13.04
CA VAL A 462 34.49 -15.82 12.18
C VAL A 462 34.75 -15.31 10.76
N ARG A 463 35.57 -14.27 10.61
CA ARG A 463 35.96 -13.69 9.31
C ARG A 463 36.70 -14.67 8.38
N ASN A 464 37.25 -15.75 8.92
CA ASN A 464 37.98 -16.75 8.15
C ASN A 464 37.05 -17.77 7.45
N ASP A 465 35.79 -17.87 7.86
CA ASP A 465 34.77 -18.69 7.22
C ASP A 465 33.39 -18.00 7.32
N LEU A 466 33.15 -17.05 6.42
CA LEU A 466 31.94 -16.24 6.37
C LEU A 466 30.67 -17.04 6.04
N ALA A 467 30.79 -18.30 5.62
CA ALA A 467 29.67 -19.21 5.36
C ALA A 467 29.38 -20.16 6.54
N GLY A 468 30.20 -20.09 7.59
CA GLY A 468 30.11 -20.96 8.77
C GLY A 468 28.83 -20.76 9.60
N LYS A 469 28.57 -21.72 10.48
CA LYS A 469 27.48 -21.66 11.47
C LYS A 469 28.08 -21.53 12.86
N TYR A 470 27.76 -20.47 13.56
CA TYR A 470 28.39 -20.07 14.81
C TYR A 470 27.36 -19.97 15.93
N TYR A 471 27.73 -20.50 17.10
CA TYR A 471 26.86 -20.52 18.27
C TYR A 471 27.65 -20.03 19.48
N GLN A 472 27.24 -18.90 20.05
CA GLN A 472 27.93 -18.32 21.19
C GLN A 472 27.64 -19.13 22.46
N ILE A 473 28.70 -19.42 23.22
CA ILE A 473 28.66 -20.28 24.41
C ILE A 473 29.20 -19.61 25.68
N ALA A 474 29.59 -18.34 25.59
CA ALA A 474 30.01 -17.51 26.71
C ALA A 474 29.81 -16.02 26.39
N ASP A 475 29.78 -15.16 27.41
CA ASP A 475 29.92 -13.72 27.21
C ASP A 475 31.31 -13.41 26.65
N ILE A 476 31.39 -12.46 25.72
CA ILE A 476 32.60 -12.08 24.99
C ILE A 476 32.95 -10.64 25.29
N ASP A 477 34.17 -10.39 25.75
CA ASP A 477 34.71 -9.06 26.03
C ASP A 477 35.72 -8.66 24.96
N LEU A 478 35.43 -7.61 24.20
CA LEU A 478 36.24 -7.12 23.09
C LEU A 478 37.31 -6.10 23.50
N SER A 479 37.56 -5.87 24.80
CA SER A 479 38.58 -4.91 25.27
C SER A 479 39.98 -5.18 24.71
N ALA A 480 40.31 -6.42 24.33
CA ALA A 480 41.58 -6.75 23.69
C ALA A 480 41.74 -6.13 22.28
N TYR A 481 40.65 -5.70 21.67
CA TYR A 481 40.58 -5.08 20.34
C TYR A 481 40.23 -3.59 20.41
N SER A 482 40.25 -2.96 21.59
CA SER A 482 39.88 -1.54 21.73
C SER A 482 41.03 -0.55 21.53
N GLU A 483 42.28 -1.03 21.42
CA GLU A 483 43.44 -0.16 21.19
C GLU A 483 43.54 0.29 19.73
N GLY A 484 44.06 1.50 19.50
CA GLY A 484 44.27 2.04 18.15
C GLY A 484 42.97 2.33 17.42
N VAL A 485 42.75 1.63 16.31
CA VAL A 485 41.57 1.79 15.43
C VAL A 485 40.33 1.02 15.91
N GLY A 486 40.45 0.26 16.99
CA GLY A 486 39.36 -0.57 17.51
C GLY A 486 39.14 -1.86 16.73
N TRP A 487 37.92 -2.40 16.83
CA TRP A 487 37.48 -3.61 16.16
C TRP A 487 37.39 -3.43 14.64
N GLU A 488 37.99 -4.35 13.91
CA GLU A 488 37.77 -4.48 12.47
C GLU A 488 36.51 -5.33 12.23
N PRO A 489 35.50 -4.82 11.51
CA PRO A 489 34.25 -5.53 11.26
C PRO A 489 34.45 -6.93 10.68
N ILE A 490 33.56 -7.86 11.02
CA ILE A 490 33.53 -9.19 10.39
C ILE A 490 33.01 -9.02 8.95
N ILE A 491 33.93 -9.09 8.00
CA ILE A 491 33.71 -8.98 6.55
C ILE A 491 34.90 -9.61 5.81
N GLY A 492 34.77 -9.95 4.53
CA GLY A 492 35.89 -10.37 3.70
C GLY A 492 36.49 -9.21 2.91
N GLU A 493 36.99 -9.47 1.69
CA GLU A 493 37.69 -8.44 0.92
C GLU A 493 36.72 -7.35 0.44
N VAL A 494 37.02 -6.09 0.73
CA VAL A 494 36.25 -4.92 0.27
C VAL A 494 36.91 -4.33 -0.97
N ARG A 495 36.13 -4.14 -2.03
CA ARG A 495 36.58 -3.58 -3.32
C ARG A 495 35.80 -2.30 -3.59
N PHE A 496 36.53 -1.20 -3.79
CA PHE A 496 35.95 0.10 -4.09
C PHE A 496 36.06 0.40 -5.59
N PHE A 497 34.95 0.78 -6.21
CA PHE A 497 34.92 1.34 -7.58
C PHE A 497 34.80 2.87 -7.57
N ASP A 498 34.13 3.43 -6.55
CA ASP A 498 34.08 4.85 -6.20
C ASP A 498 33.89 4.95 -4.66
N GLU A 499 34.60 5.87 -4.00
CA GLU A 499 34.67 5.99 -2.54
C GLU A 499 33.39 6.63 -1.94
N PHE A 500 32.50 7.16 -2.79
CA PHE A 500 31.36 8.00 -2.37
C PHE A 500 29.95 7.46 -2.71
N ALA A 501 29.82 6.31 -3.38
CA ALA A 501 28.51 5.75 -3.76
C ALA A 501 28.15 4.49 -2.95
N ILE A 502 27.08 4.58 -2.13
CA ILE A 502 26.55 3.46 -1.31
C ILE A 502 26.14 2.25 -2.19
N SER A 503 25.81 2.47 -3.47
CA SER A 503 25.41 1.43 -4.43
C SER A 503 26.55 0.55 -4.94
N ASP A 504 27.81 0.95 -4.71
CA ASP A 504 28.98 0.39 -5.42
C ASP A 504 29.96 -0.35 -4.49
N ILE A 505 29.56 -0.63 -3.25
CA ILE A 505 30.34 -1.42 -2.30
C ILE A 505 30.26 -2.90 -2.69
N ASP A 506 31.34 -3.43 -3.25
CA ASP A 506 31.53 -4.87 -3.53
C ASP A 506 32.38 -5.48 -2.42
N ALA A 507 31.75 -6.20 -1.49
CA ALA A 507 32.45 -6.83 -0.37
C ALA A 507 31.95 -8.25 -0.12
N ASP A 508 32.87 -9.14 0.26
CA ASP A 508 32.53 -10.51 0.69
C ASP A 508 31.72 -10.46 1.99
N ALA A 509 30.42 -10.74 1.88
CA ALA A 509 29.47 -10.68 2.99
C ALA A 509 29.53 -11.92 3.90
N PHE A 510 29.12 -11.76 5.16
CA PHE A 510 28.75 -12.89 6.01
C PHE A 510 27.45 -13.52 5.47
N ILE A 511 27.54 -14.74 4.92
CA ILE A 511 26.42 -15.51 4.37
C ILE A 511 25.99 -16.67 5.28
N GLY A 512 26.70 -16.86 6.39
CA GLY A 512 26.51 -17.94 7.36
C GLY A 512 25.38 -17.70 8.35
N ILE A 513 25.46 -18.37 9.50
CA ILE A 513 24.53 -18.17 10.62
C ILE A 513 25.32 -17.83 11.87
N TYR A 514 25.03 -16.70 12.52
CA TYR A 514 25.54 -16.38 13.85
C TYR A 514 24.39 -16.33 14.85
N ASP A 515 24.39 -17.25 15.81
CA ASP A 515 23.45 -17.27 16.93
C ASP A 515 24.17 -16.84 18.21
N GLY A 516 23.89 -15.62 18.66
CA GLY A 516 24.45 -15.05 19.89
C GLY A 516 23.94 -15.73 21.16
N ASN A 517 22.89 -16.57 21.05
CA ASN A 517 22.38 -17.38 22.15
C ASN A 517 22.12 -16.57 23.43
N THR A 518 21.77 -15.28 23.27
CA THR A 518 21.53 -14.29 24.34
C THR A 518 22.72 -13.97 25.25
N TYR A 519 23.92 -14.51 24.97
CA TYR A 519 25.14 -14.07 25.63
C TYR A 519 25.53 -12.67 25.17
N LYS A 520 26.27 -11.96 26.03
CA LYS A 520 26.68 -10.60 25.77
C LYS A 520 27.97 -10.54 24.95
N ILE A 521 28.06 -9.53 24.10
CA ILE A 521 29.31 -9.05 23.50
C ILE A 521 29.49 -7.61 24.01
N THR A 522 30.58 -7.33 24.72
CA THR A 522 30.79 -6.05 25.39
C THR A 522 32.08 -5.38 24.95
N ASN A 523 32.19 -4.08 25.21
CA ASN A 523 33.37 -3.26 24.94
C ASN A 523 33.76 -3.23 23.45
N LEU A 524 32.77 -3.29 22.55
CA LEU A 524 33.01 -3.04 21.14
C LEU A 524 33.33 -1.57 20.94
N THR A 525 34.54 -1.26 20.47
CA THR A 525 34.92 0.08 20.02
C THR A 525 35.38 0.05 18.57
N ILE A 526 35.08 1.10 17.81
CA ILE A 526 35.51 1.25 16.41
C ILE A 526 35.87 2.72 16.21
N ASN A 527 37.07 2.98 15.69
CA ASN A 527 37.61 4.30 15.35
C ASN A 527 38.64 4.16 14.21
N ASN A 528 38.22 3.55 13.11
CA ASN A 528 39.10 3.29 11.97
C ASN A 528 38.80 4.27 10.83
N PRO A 529 39.56 5.36 10.68
CA PRO A 529 39.31 6.37 9.64
C PRO A 529 39.55 5.84 8.22
N ASP A 530 40.25 4.72 8.06
CA ASP A 530 40.52 4.10 6.76
C ASP A 530 39.39 3.15 6.31
N SER A 531 38.33 2.98 7.11
CA SER A 531 37.18 2.13 6.77
C SER A 531 35.94 2.97 6.49
N VAL A 532 35.16 2.58 5.49
CA VAL A 532 33.82 3.16 5.24
C VAL A 532 32.71 2.45 6.02
N LEU A 533 32.96 1.25 6.56
CA LEU A 533 31.97 0.44 7.30
C LEU A 533 32.35 0.36 8.78
N GLY A 534 31.41 0.65 9.67
CA GLY A 534 31.57 0.51 11.13
C GLY A 534 30.48 -0.39 11.71
N GLY A 535 30.86 -1.50 12.34
CA GLY A 535 29.96 -2.39 13.07
C GLY A 535 30.63 -3.69 13.49
N LEU A 536 29.96 -4.50 14.32
CA LEU A 536 30.48 -5.84 14.66
C LEU A 536 30.66 -6.69 13.40
N PHE A 537 29.65 -6.67 12.53
CA PHE A 537 29.69 -7.19 11.16
C PHE A 537 29.73 -6.03 10.17
N GLY A 538 30.56 -6.15 9.13
CA GLY A 538 30.61 -5.14 8.07
C GLY A 538 29.43 -5.30 7.11
N TYR A 539 29.20 -6.52 6.63
CA TYR A 539 28.14 -6.82 5.67
C TYR A 539 27.51 -8.18 5.93
N ASN A 540 26.19 -8.22 6.15
CA ASN A 540 25.41 -9.44 6.35
C ASN A 540 24.50 -9.75 5.17
N GLN A 541 24.60 -10.97 4.63
CA GLN A 541 23.64 -11.60 3.71
C GLN A 541 23.08 -12.92 4.29
N GLY A 542 23.60 -13.35 5.44
CA GLY A 542 23.18 -14.54 6.18
C GLY A 542 22.20 -14.23 7.30
N ILE A 543 22.25 -15.01 8.38
CA ILE A 543 21.35 -14.89 9.53
C ILE A 543 22.15 -14.50 10.77
N VAL A 544 21.86 -13.33 11.35
CA VAL A 544 22.40 -12.89 12.65
C VAL A 544 21.26 -12.83 13.65
N LYS A 545 21.30 -13.65 14.70
CA LYS A 545 20.19 -13.75 15.65
C LYS A 545 20.62 -13.87 17.10
N ASN A 546 19.73 -13.45 18.00
CA ASN A 546 19.89 -13.57 19.47
C ASN A 546 21.18 -12.93 20.02
N VAL A 547 21.72 -11.90 19.34
CA VAL A 547 22.92 -11.19 19.80
C VAL A 547 22.53 -10.12 20.81
N THR A 548 23.25 -10.04 21.93
CA THR A 548 23.16 -8.92 22.87
C THR A 548 24.48 -8.15 22.88
N LEU A 549 24.48 -6.92 22.41
CA LEU A 549 25.67 -6.10 22.17
C LEU A 549 25.72 -4.86 23.08
N GLU A 550 26.90 -4.54 23.59
CA GLU A 550 27.24 -3.24 24.20
C GLU A 550 28.40 -2.61 23.40
N ALA A 551 28.17 -1.44 22.80
CA ALA A 551 29.13 -0.80 21.89
C ALA A 551 29.30 0.70 22.17
N ASP A 552 30.55 1.18 22.05
CA ASP A 552 30.93 2.59 22.10
C ASP A 552 31.78 2.90 20.85
N ILE A 553 31.12 3.42 19.80
CA ILE A 553 31.69 3.60 18.47
C ILE A 553 31.86 5.10 18.22
N GLN A 554 33.09 5.54 17.92
CA GLN A 554 33.41 6.93 17.61
C GLN A 554 34.27 6.93 16.37
N THR A 555 33.66 7.20 15.21
CA THR A 555 34.32 6.89 13.94
C THR A 555 33.88 7.85 12.83
N GLU A 556 34.76 8.07 11.85
CA GLU A 556 34.49 8.92 10.69
C GLU A 556 33.89 8.14 9.50
N ASN A 557 33.54 6.87 9.71
CA ASN A 557 33.07 5.96 8.67
C ASN A 557 31.71 6.43 8.11
N ASN A 558 31.51 6.20 6.82
CA ASN A 558 30.31 6.63 6.11
C ASN A 558 29.06 5.86 6.56
N ILE A 559 29.17 4.55 6.76
CA ILE A 559 28.06 3.68 7.15
C ILE A 559 28.38 3.01 8.47
N VAL A 560 27.60 3.34 9.51
CA VAL A 560 27.83 2.84 10.86
C VAL A 560 26.57 2.19 11.40
N GLY A 561 26.67 0.93 11.83
CA GLY A 561 25.66 0.20 12.58
C GLY A 561 26.30 -0.52 13.75
N GLY A 562 25.74 -0.40 14.96
CA GLY A 562 26.34 -1.06 16.13
C GLY A 562 26.59 -2.55 15.90
N LEU A 563 25.58 -3.27 15.41
CA LEU A 563 25.68 -4.70 15.11
C LEU A 563 26.14 -4.97 13.68
N VAL A 564 25.53 -4.32 12.68
CA VAL A 564 25.83 -4.56 11.26
C VAL A 564 25.92 -3.24 10.51
N ALA A 565 27.00 -2.97 9.79
CA ALA A 565 27.05 -1.75 8.96
C ALA A 565 26.06 -1.84 7.79
N MET A 566 26.10 -2.91 6.99
CA MET A 566 25.16 -3.17 5.89
C MET A 566 24.45 -4.53 6.02
N ASN A 567 23.13 -4.56 5.86
CA ASN A 567 22.32 -5.77 5.92
C ASN A 567 21.53 -6.01 4.62
N GLN A 568 21.67 -7.20 4.07
CA GLN A 568 20.85 -7.83 3.02
C GLN A 568 20.25 -9.17 3.47
N GLY A 569 20.64 -9.66 4.65
CA GLY A 569 20.17 -10.91 5.23
C GLY A 569 19.10 -10.71 6.31
N GLU A 570 19.04 -11.65 7.25
CA GLU A 570 18.07 -11.66 8.34
C GLU A 570 18.73 -11.26 9.68
N ILE A 571 18.14 -10.30 10.38
CA ILE A 571 18.51 -9.93 11.75
C ILE A 571 17.33 -10.20 12.68
N ILE A 572 17.50 -11.10 13.65
CA ILE A 572 16.38 -11.62 14.44
C ILE A 572 16.68 -11.58 15.95
N ASN A 573 15.81 -10.93 16.72
CA ASN A 573 15.90 -10.92 18.19
C ASN A 573 17.28 -10.44 18.70
N CYS A 574 17.83 -9.42 18.07
CA CYS A 574 19.09 -8.80 18.45
C CYS A 574 18.84 -7.55 19.30
N LYS A 575 19.72 -7.31 20.27
CA LYS A 575 19.64 -6.18 21.20
C LYS A 575 20.96 -5.46 21.24
N ALA A 576 20.96 -4.14 21.13
CA ALA A 576 22.17 -3.35 21.25
C ALA A 576 21.99 -2.17 22.22
N THR A 577 22.90 -2.03 23.18
CA THR A 577 23.07 -0.82 23.99
C THR A 577 24.27 -0.07 23.45
N ILE A 578 24.07 1.14 22.95
CA ILE A 578 25.03 1.80 22.08
C ILE A 578 25.33 3.23 22.51
N ASN A 579 26.56 3.67 22.27
CA ASN A 579 26.94 5.07 22.20
C ASN A 579 27.66 5.25 20.87
N ILE A 580 27.02 5.87 19.88
CA ILE A 580 27.60 5.99 18.52
C ILE A 580 27.77 7.46 18.17
N VAL A 581 28.97 7.81 17.71
CA VAL A 581 29.28 9.06 17.04
C VAL A 581 29.74 8.74 15.62
N GLY A 582 28.98 9.16 14.60
CA GLY A 582 29.23 8.86 13.18
C GLY A 582 28.91 10.03 12.25
N VAL A 583 29.17 9.90 10.95
CA VAL A 583 29.15 11.06 10.01
C VAL A 583 27.94 11.08 9.08
N SER A 584 27.77 10.07 8.20
CA SER A 584 26.82 10.15 7.09
C SER A 584 25.54 9.33 7.29
N VAL A 585 25.67 7.99 7.32
CA VAL A 585 24.55 7.06 7.52
C VAL A 585 24.81 6.26 8.79
N VAL A 586 24.05 6.55 9.84
CA VAL A 586 24.29 6.01 11.18
C VAL A 586 23.03 5.36 11.70
N GLY A 587 23.14 4.11 12.13
CA GLY A 587 22.09 3.35 12.80
C GLY A 587 22.56 2.77 14.13
N GLY A 588 21.71 2.77 15.16
CA GLY A 588 22.07 2.12 16.43
C GLY A 588 22.31 0.61 16.31
N LEU A 589 21.50 -0.09 15.50
CA LEU A 589 21.67 -1.52 15.23
C LEU A 589 22.31 -1.74 13.86
N VAL A 590 21.75 -1.11 12.83
CA VAL A 590 22.13 -1.32 11.43
C VAL A 590 22.33 0.01 10.70
N GLY A 591 23.47 0.21 10.03
CA GLY A 591 23.67 1.42 9.23
C GLY A 591 22.68 1.49 8.06
N VAL A 592 22.80 0.53 7.15
CA VAL A 592 21.93 0.37 5.97
C VAL A 592 21.28 -1.01 5.98
N ASN A 593 19.95 -1.08 5.90
CA ASN A 593 19.20 -2.30 5.63
C ASN A 593 18.69 -2.27 4.19
N MET A 594 19.29 -3.01 3.28
CA MET A 594 18.95 -3.02 1.85
C MET A 594 18.40 -4.40 1.49
N PHE A 595 17.13 -4.52 1.11
CA PHE A 595 16.46 -5.81 0.82
C PHE A 595 16.46 -6.87 1.95
N GLY A 596 17.12 -6.61 3.07
CA GLY A 596 17.15 -7.49 4.25
C GLY A 596 15.93 -7.33 5.16
N SER A 597 15.80 -8.23 6.13
CA SER A 597 14.74 -8.18 7.15
C SER A 597 15.30 -8.02 8.55
N ILE A 598 14.66 -7.19 9.36
CA ILE A 598 14.99 -6.98 10.77
C ILE A 598 13.74 -7.21 11.61
N THR A 599 13.76 -8.23 12.46
CA THR A 599 12.58 -8.66 13.23
C THR A 599 12.87 -8.79 14.72
N GLY A 600 11.95 -8.32 15.56
CA GLY A 600 11.97 -8.61 17.01
C GLY A 600 13.17 -8.02 17.75
N SER A 601 13.81 -6.99 17.20
CA SER A 601 15.11 -6.48 17.66
C SER A 601 14.99 -5.09 18.28
N SER A 602 15.96 -4.69 19.12
CA SER A 602 15.87 -3.43 19.85
C SER A 602 17.19 -2.70 20.07
N THR A 603 17.15 -1.37 20.16
CA THR A 603 18.28 -0.52 20.54
C THR A 603 17.97 0.39 21.73
N ALA A 604 19.00 0.73 22.50
CA ALA A 604 18.95 1.73 23.56
C ALA A 604 20.30 2.47 23.66
N GLY A 605 20.29 3.70 24.18
CA GLY A 605 21.50 4.53 24.33
C GLY A 605 21.43 5.82 23.51
N SER A 606 22.54 6.23 22.89
CA SER A 606 22.64 7.52 22.18
C SER A 606 23.33 7.42 20.83
N VAL A 607 22.81 8.15 19.84
CA VAL A 607 23.44 8.37 18.54
C VAL A 607 23.64 9.86 18.33
N LEU A 608 24.87 10.26 18.02
CA LEU A 608 25.27 11.62 17.70
C LEU A 608 25.86 11.67 16.29
N SER A 609 25.39 12.58 15.46
CA SER A 609 26.05 12.90 14.19
C SER A 609 27.20 13.88 14.42
N MET A 610 28.37 13.62 13.82
CA MET A 610 29.45 14.59 13.75
C MET A 610 29.02 15.80 12.89
N PRO A 611 29.58 17.00 13.12
CA PRO A 611 29.28 18.19 12.32
C PRO A 611 29.60 17.97 10.83
N GLY A 612 28.57 18.03 9.97
CA GLY A 612 28.65 17.77 8.52
C GLY A 612 27.25 17.59 7.91
N GLU A 613 27.15 17.39 6.59
CA GLU A 613 25.88 16.99 5.95
C GLU A 613 25.65 15.49 6.15
N GLY A 614 25.27 15.08 7.37
CA GLY A 614 24.77 13.71 7.60
C GLY A 614 23.53 13.45 6.74
N GLU A 615 23.45 12.30 6.07
CA GLU A 615 22.33 12.00 5.17
C GLU A 615 21.15 11.39 5.93
N ALA A 616 21.39 10.32 6.70
CA ALA A 616 20.33 9.57 7.38
C ALA A 616 20.80 9.03 8.74
N ILE A 617 20.23 9.56 9.83
CA ILE A 617 20.62 9.21 11.20
C ILE A 617 19.43 8.58 11.92
N GLY A 618 19.60 7.31 12.28
CA GLY A 618 18.62 6.48 12.95
C GLY A 618 19.11 5.94 14.29
N GLY A 619 18.26 5.94 15.30
CA GLY A 619 18.58 5.27 16.56
C GLY A 619 18.51 3.73 16.48
N PHE A 620 17.89 3.17 15.43
CA PHE A 620 17.85 1.74 15.15
C PHE A 620 18.44 1.41 13.77
N VAL A 621 17.93 2.03 12.70
CA VAL A 621 18.45 1.91 11.32
C VAL A 621 18.71 3.27 10.71
N GLY A 622 19.89 3.51 10.14
CA GLY A 622 20.16 4.76 9.41
C GLY A 622 19.28 4.88 8.17
N LEU A 623 19.49 3.98 7.20
CA LEU A 623 18.70 3.88 5.96
C LEU A 623 18.03 2.51 5.86
N ASN A 624 16.72 2.48 5.67
CA ASN A 624 15.96 1.26 5.42
C ASN A 624 15.41 1.21 3.99
N ALA A 625 15.77 0.18 3.26
CA ALA A 625 15.23 -0.27 1.97
C ALA A 625 14.94 -1.79 2.01
N GLY A 626 14.60 -2.29 3.20
CA GLY A 626 14.15 -3.65 3.48
C GLY A 626 12.99 -3.63 4.48
N THR A 627 12.70 -4.73 5.18
CA THR A 627 11.57 -4.79 6.12
C THR A 627 12.01 -4.63 7.57
N ILE A 628 11.26 -3.85 8.34
CA ILE A 628 11.40 -3.73 9.80
C ILE A 628 10.09 -4.14 10.46
N THR A 629 10.13 -5.12 11.37
CA THR A 629 8.90 -5.66 11.97
C THR A 629 9.07 -6.04 13.45
N ASP A 630 8.15 -5.58 14.29
CA ASP A 630 8.16 -5.85 15.74
C ASP A 630 9.48 -5.41 16.41
N CYS A 631 10.01 -4.27 16.00
CA CYS A 631 11.27 -3.71 16.48
C CYS A 631 11.04 -2.43 17.29
N TYR A 632 11.99 -2.06 18.14
CA TYR A 632 11.87 -0.80 18.88
C TYR A 632 13.19 -0.12 19.21
N SER A 633 13.14 1.20 19.35
CA SER A 633 14.28 2.03 19.72
C SER A 633 13.98 2.89 20.94
N GLU A 634 14.88 2.87 21.91
CA GLU A 634 14.89 3.76 23.07
C GLU A 634 16.06 4.75 22.99
N VAL A 635 16.53 5.04 21.77
CA VAL A 635 17.75 5.82 21.53
C VAL A 635 17.45 7.29 21.35
N ASP A 636 18.14 8.14 22.10
CA ASP A 636 18.15 9.58 21.83
C ASP A 636 19.10 9.89 20.66
N VAL A 637 18.58 10.56 19.64
CA VAL A 637 19.31 10.88 18.41
C VAL A 637 19.50 12.39 18.29
N GLU A 638 20.76 12.82 18.23
CA GLU A 638 21.14 14.21 17.98
C GLU A 638 21.92 14.32 16.66
N GLY A 639 21.26 14.88 15.65
CA GLY A 639 21.78 15.10 14.30
C GLY A 639 22.01 16.57 13.96
N ILE A 640 22.25 17.43 14.94
CA ILE A 640 22.42 18.87 14.70
C ILE A 640 23.60 19.45 15.50
N ASP A 641 24.30 20.42 14.90
CA ASP A 641 25.30 21.21 15.62
C ASP A 641 24.62 22.21 16.58
N ALA A 642 25.34 22.64 17.61
CA ALA A 642 24.85 23.50 18.70
C ALA A 642 24.17 24.80 18.22
N ASP A 643 24.60 25.33 17.07
CA ASP A 643 24.10 26.59 16.49
C ASP A 643 23.06 26.38 15.37
N LEU A 644 22.58 25.15 15.15
CA LEU A 644 21.55 24.79 14.16
C LEU A 644 21.89 25.13 12.68
N SER A 645 23.16 25.41 12.36
CA SER A 645 23.59 25.88 11.03
C SER A 645 23.91 24.73 10.04
N ILE A 646 24.38 23.59 10.58
CA ILE A 646 24.77 22.36 9.87
C ILE A 646 24.17 21.19 10.63
N GLY A 647 23.60 20.20 9.94
CA GLY A 647 22.97 19.04 10.58
C GLY A 647 22.42 18.04 9.57
N ALA A 648 22.10 16.85 10.06
CA ALA A 648 21.60 15.74 9.27
C ALA A 648 20.25 16.07 8.61
N LYS A 649 20.06 15.55 7.38
CA LYS A 649 18.88 15.82 6.54
C LYS A 649 17.64 15.04 6.97
N SER A 650 17.82 13.81 7.49
CA SER A 650 16.72 12.94 7.93
C SER A 650 17.10 12.25 9.23
N VAL A 651 16.33 12.52 10.29
CA VAL A 651 16.64 12.08 11.66
C VAL A 651 15.43 11.43 12.31
N GLY A 652 15.59 10.19 12.79
CA GLY A 652 14.57 9.55 13.62
C GLY A 652 15.13 8.55 14.64
N SER A 653 14.43 8.35 15.75
CA SER A 653 14.90 7.44 16.80
C SER A 653 14.80 5.98 16.37
N LEU A 654 13.84 5.60 15.50
CA LEU A 654 13.88 4.28 14.86
C LEU A 654 14.66 4.33 13.54
N VAL A 655 14.17 5.10 12.56
CA VAL A 655 14.75 5.14 11.21
C VAL A 655 15.09 6.56 10.78
N GLY A 656 16.27 6.78 10.22
CA GLY A 656 16.60 8.06 9.58
C GLY A 656 15.82 8.25 8.28
N LEU A 657 16.09 7.40 7.30
CA LEU A 657 15.47 7.39 5.97
C LEU A 657 14.87 6.03 5.63
N ASN A 658 13.61 6.00 5.19
CA ASN A 658 12.86 4.78 4.93
C ASN A 658 12.31 4.71 3.50
N TYR A 659 12.49 3.57 2.83
CA TYR A 659 12.03 3.26 1.48
C TYR A 659 11.06 2.08 1.39
N MET A 660 10.83 1.36 2.48
CA MET A 660 10.09 0.09 2.50
C MET A 660 9.30 -0.05 3.81
N ASP A 661 8.65 -1.19 4.05
CA ASP A 661 7.71 -1.33 5.17
C ASP A 661 8.34 -1.29 6.57
N ILE A 662 7.65 -0.56 7.46
CA ILE A 662 7.85 -0.60 8.91
C ILE A 662 6.52 -0.98 9.57
N MET A 663 6.53 -2.10 10.29
CA MET A 663 5.33 -2.70 10.87
C MET A 663 5.49 -2.96 12.37
N ASN A 664 4.44 -2.71 13.15
CA ASN A 664 4.35 -3.05 14.59
C ASN A 664 5.57 -2.57 15.41
N SER A 665 6.14 -1.43 15.06
CA SER A 665 7.42 -0.98 15.60
C SER A 665 7.29 0.38 16.28
N TYR A 666 8.15 0.67 17.25
CA TYR A 666 8.00 1.90 18.03
C TYR A 666 9.31 2.56 18.44
N ALA A 667 9.24 3.87 18.68
CA ALA A 667 10.34 4.65 19.21
C ALA A 667 9.93 5.40 20.48
N THR A 668 10.76 5.35 21.52
CA THR A 668 10.57 6.15 22.73
C THR A 668 11.66 7.19 22.97
N GLY A 669 12.78 7.09 22.24
CA GLY A 669 13.85 8.08 22.29
C GLY A 669 13.51 9.34 21.51
N SER A 670 14.14 10.45 21.87
CA SER A 670 13.95 11.74 21.22
C SER A 670 14.77 11.86 19.92
N ALA A 671 14.29 12.68 18.99
CA ALA A 671 14.98 12.97 17.74
C ALA A 671 15.19 14.48 17.59
N LYS A 672 16.44 14.90 17.39
CA LYS A 672 16.80 16.30 17.20
C LYS A 672 17.64 16.44 15.93
N GLY A 673 17.16 17.21 14.95
CA GLY A 673 17.81 17.34 13.64
C GLY A 673 17.58 18.70 13.00
N LYS A 674 18.07 18.91 11.78
CA LYS A 674 17.89 20.18 11.05
C LYS A 674 16.59 20.18 10.25
N GLU A 675 16.45 19.21 9.37
CA GLU A 675 15.29 19.02 8.49
C GLU A 675 14.79 17.58 8.63
N ARG A 676 13.52 17.32 8.26
CA ARG A 676 12.90 15.97 8.21
C ARG A 676 13.14 15.17 9.49
N VAL A 677 12.58 15.67 10.58
CA VAL A 677 12.75 15.09 11.91
C VAL A 677 11.45 14.45 12.35
N GLY A 678 11.49 13.15 12.62
CA GLY A 678 10.38 12.42 13.22
C GLY A 678 10.87 11.49 14.30
N SER A 679 10.19 11.44 15.45
CA SER A 679 10.72 10.61 16.55
C SER A 679 10.71 9.12 16.18
N LEU A 680 9.82 8.63 15.31
CA LEU A 680 9.96 7.31 14.69
C LEU A 680 10.87 7.36 13.46
N VAL A 681 10.46 8.13 12.45
CA VAL A 681 11.08 8.14 11.11
C VAL A 681 11.38 9.57 10.69
N GLY A 682 12.62 9.88 10.31
CA GLY A 682 12.95 11.19 9.76
C GLY A 682 12.23 11.46 8.44
N GLU A 683 12.50 10.61 7.46
CA GLU A 683 11.89 10.65 6.13
C GLU A 683 11.39 9.29 5.69
N ASN A 684 10.16 9.26 5.19
CA ASN A 684 9.53 8.11 4.57
C ASN A 684 9.31 8.43 3.09
N THR A 685 9.99 7.72 2.20
CA THR A 685 9.95 7.95 0.76
C THR A 685 10.04 6.61 0.03
N GLY A 686 8.97 6.19 -0.63
CA GLY A 686 9.01 5.05 -1.54
C GLY A 686 8.43 5.46 -2.88
N ASP A 687 8.94 4.89 -3.98
CA ASP A 687 8.26 4.93 -5.28
C ASP A 687 7.01 4.02 -5.23
N PHE A 688 6.10 4.27 -4.27
CA PHE A 688 4.70 3.83 -4.15
C PHE A 688 4.28 2.67 -3.24
N ASP A 689 5.17 1.98 -2.50
CA ASP A 689 4.72 0.84 -1.65
C ASP A 689 5.21 0.86 -0.19
N ALA A 690 5.99 1.85 0.24
CA ALA A 690 6.44 1.88 1.63
C ALA A 690 5.26 2.21 2.57
N VAL A 691 4.97 1.32 3.52
CA VAL A 691 3.92 1.55 4.52
C VAL A 691 4.52 1.61 5.93
N ILE A 692 4.14 2.64 6.68
CA ILE A 692 4.30 2.68 8.14
C ILE A 692 2.96 2.28 8.75
N THR A 693 2.88 1.08 9.34
CA THR A 693 1.63 0.57 9.91
C THR A 693 1.77 0.02 11.32
N ASP A 694 0.79 0.32 12.16
CA ASP A 694 0.72 -0.06 13.58
C ASP A 694 1.97 0.35 14.36
N CYS A 695 2.51 1.52 14.03
CA CYS A 695 3.70 2.05 14.64
C CYS A 695 3.36 3.21 15.58
N TYR A 696 4.20 3.43 16.58
CA TYR A 696 4.01 4.58 17.44
C TYR A 696 5.30 5.20 17.91
N ALA A 697 5.23 6.47 18.28
CA ALA A 697 6.35 7.12 18.94
C ALA A 697 5.96 8.05 20.08
N THR A 698 6.79 8.04 21.12
CA THR A 698 6.54 8.79 22.36
C THR A 698 7.64 9.80 22.69
N GLY A 699 8.76 9.77 21.96
CA GLY A 699 9.86 10.72 22.13
C GLY A 699 9.57 12.05 21.46
N ASP A 700 10.18 13.13 21.96
CA ASP A 700 10.03 14.46 21.36
C ASP A 700 10.80 14.55 20.03
N ALA A 701 10.25 15.31 19.07
CA ALA A 701 10.88 15.64 17.80
C ALA A 701 11.18 17.15 17.73
N VAL A 702 12.45 17.50 17.50
CA VAL A 702 12.92 18.89 17.49
C VAL A 702 13.73 19.18 16.22
N GLY A 703 13.32 20.17 15.42
CA GLY A 703 14.09 20.58 14.25
C GLY A 703 13.73 21.97 13.73
N ILE A 704 14.20 22.32 12.52
CA ILE A 704 13.85 23.60 11.88
C ILE A 704 12.65 23.43 10.95
N LYS A 705 12.70 22.44 10.05
CA LYS A 705 11.69 22.23 9.00
C LYS A 705 11.28 20.76 8.87
N TYR A 706 10.00 20.51 8.55
CA TYR A 706 9.42 19.18 8.41
C TYR A 706 9.57 18.35 9.69
N VAL A 707 8.90 18.79 10.76
CA VAL A 707 8.99 18.12 12.07
C VAL A 707 7.67 17.45 12.41
N GLY A 708 7.68 16.14 12.59
CA GLY A 708 6.52 15.35 12.98
C GLY A 708 6.75 14.59 14.27
N GLY A 709 5.73 14.42 15.11
CA GLY A 709 5.86 13.56 16.29
C GLY A 709 6.15 12.11 15.92
N LEU A 710 5.60 11.59 14.82
CA LEU A 710 5.93 10.25 14.27
C LEU A 710 6.94 10.37 13.13
N THR A 711 6.59 11.13 12.09
CA THR A 711 7.35 11.18 10.83
C THR A 711 7.62 12.61 10.39
N GLY A 712 8.87 12.97 10.09
CA GLY A 712 9.19 14.33 9.64
C GLY A 712 8.60 14.63 8.26
N TYR A 713 9.02 13.85 7.26
CA TYR A 713 8.63 14.03 5.86
C TYR A 713 8.09 12.71 5.28
N ASN A 714 6.85 12.71 4.77
CA ASN A 714 6.20 11.53 4.19
C ASN A 714 5.87 11.78 2.71
N ASN A 715 6.63 11.16 1.81
CA ASN A 715 6.59 11.38 0.36
C ASN A 715 5.95 10.20 -0.38
N GLY A 716 4.66 10.30 -0.71
CA GLY A 716 3.95 9.29 -1.51
C GLY A 716 3.63 7.96 -0.80
N SER A 717 4.06 7.80 0.45
CA SER A 717 3.91 6.58 1.25
C SER A 717 2.73 6.64 2.23
N ASP A 718 2.21 5.48 2.66
CA ASP A 718 1.05 5.42 3.57
C ASP A 718 1.46 5.32 5.05
N ILE A 719 0.75 6.05 5.91
CA ILE A 719 0.81 5.95 7.37
C ILE A 719 -0.56 5.47 7.87
N ILE A 720 -0.60 4.30 8.50
CA ILE A 720 -1.83 3.59 8.85
C ILE A 720 -1.77 3.14 10.31
N ASN A 721 -2.88 3.25 11.05
CA ASN A 721 -3.01 2.74 12.44
C ASN A 721 -1.89 3.22 13.38
N SER A 722 -1.32 4.41 13.15
CA SER A 722 -0.08 4.83 13.80
C SER A 722 -0.28 6.10 14.61
N TYR A 723 0.51 6.29 15.68
CA TYR A 723 0.29 7.43 16.56
C TYR A 723 1.55 8.03 17.19
N ALA A 724 1.46 9.32 17.53
CA ALA A 724 2.49 10.05 18.23
C ALA A 724 1.98 10.66 19.54
N THR A 725 2.76 10.54 20.61
CA THR A 725 2.48 11.22 21.89
C THR A 725 3.59 12.18 22.33
N GLY A 726 4.76 12.12 21.69
CA GLY A 726 5.84 13.08 21.93
C GLY A 726 5.55 14.43 21.26
N ASN A 727 6.14 15.51 21.78
CA ASN A 727 5.92 16.85 21.24
C ASN A 727 6.73 17.05 19.94
N ALA A 728 6.18 17.82 19.01
CA ALA A 728 6.86 18.27 17.81
C ALA A 728 7.16 19.77 17.90
N SER A 729 8.43 20.15 17.77
CA SER A 729 8.87 21.55 17.89
C SER A 729 9.79 21.96 16.76
N GLY A 730 9.49 23.09 16.11
CA GLY A 730 10.38 23.65 15.10
C GLY A 730 9.99 25.03 14.59
N THR A 731 10.28 25.34 13.32
CA THR A 731 10.00 26.65 12.73
C THR A 731 8.93 26.56 11.64
N GLU A 732 9.09 25.67 10.67
CA GLU A 732 8.23 25.57 9.48
C GLU A 732 7.73 24.12 9.29
N GLU A 733 6.42 23.97 9.05
CA GLU A 733 5.76 22.68 8.73
C GLU A 733 5.90 21.65 9.85
N ILE A 734 5.17 21.92 10.93
CA ILE A 734 5.22 21.15 12.18
C ILE A 734 3.88 20.45 12.39
N GLY A 735 3.91 19.13 12.52
CA GLY A 735 2.71 18.32 12.80
C GLY A 735 2.87 17.48 14.05
N GLY A 736 1.80 17.33 14.83
CA GLY A 736 1.84 16.41 15.97
C GLY A 736 2.08 14.95 15.56
N LEU A 737 1.66 14.53 14.35
CA LEU A 737 1.98 13.22 13.76
C LEU A 737 3.02 13.36 12.66
N VAL A 738 2.75 14.20 11.65
CA VAL A 738 3.59 14.30 10.44
C VAL A 738 3.91 15.76 10.10
N GLY A 739 5.19 16.09 9.89
CA GLY A 739 5.57 17.46 9.52
C GLY A 739 5.00 17.85 8.15
N PHE A 740 5.31 17.02 7.16
CA PHE A 740 4.83 17.17 5.78
C PHE A 740 4.37 15.85 5.21
N THR A 741 3.22 15.84 4.52
CA THR A 741 2.75 14.63 3.84
C THR A 741 2.15 14.85 2.45
N HIS A 742 2.66 14.05 1.51
CA HIS A 742 2.13 13.81 0.15
C HIS A 742 1.52 12.40 -0.01
N GLY A 743 1.54 11.57 1.03
CA GLY A 743 0.93 10.23 1.02
C GLY A 743 -0.40 10.19 1.79
N THR A 744 -0.90 8.99 2.08
CA THR A 744 -2.14 8.82 2.85
C THR A 744 -1.85 8.72 4.34
N VAL A 745 -2.69 9.36 5.17
CA VAL A 745 -2.76 9.12 6.62
C VAL A 745 -4.14 8.57 6.96
N ILE A 746 -4.19 7.38 7.54
CA ILE A 746 -5.43 6.65 7.85
C ILE A 746 -5.40 6.19 9.29
N ASN A 747 -6.52 6.35 10.00
CA ASN A 747 -6.72 5.78 11.34
C ASN A 747 -5.54 6.07 12.29
N SER A 748 -5.03 7.30 12.24
CA SER A 748 -3.79 7.68 12.91
C SER A 748 -4.00 8.93 13.76
N TYR A 749 -3.23 9.10 14.82
CA TYR A 749 -3.50 10.19 15.76
C TYR A 749 -2.29 10.78 16.46
N ALA A 750 -2.44 12.03 16.91
CA ALA A 750 -1.43 12.75 17.67
C ALA A 750 -1.98 13.32 18.98
N THR A 751 -1.28 13.07 20.08
CA THR A 751 -1.62 13.64 21.40
C THR A 751 -0.55 14.61 21.93
N GLY A 752 0.67 14.57 21.36
CA GLY A 752 1.74 15.50 21.69
C GLY A 752 1.48 16.90 21.15
N ASN A 753 2.05 17.92 21.80
CA ASN A 753 1.89 19.31 21.37
C ASN A 753 2.69 19.57 20.08
N ALA A 754 2.18 20.46 19.24
CA ALA A 754 2.85 20.93 18.03
C ALA A 754 3.16 22.43 18.15
N SER A 755 4.43 22.80 18.20
CA SER A 755 4.88 24.19 18.37
C SER A 755 5.79 24.63 17.22
N GLY A 756 5.43 25.71 16.53
CA GLY A 756 6.22 26.26 15.44
C GLY A 756 5.93 27.72 15.12
N THR A 757 6.36 28.17 13.95
CA THR A 757 6.08 29.53 13.45
C THR A 757 5.12 29.50 12.28
N GLN A 758 5.36 28.67 11.27
CA GLN A 758 4.57 28.60 10.03
C GLN A 758 4.10 27.17 9.76
N ALA A 759 2.85 27.01 9.28
CA ALA A 759 2.25 25.72 8.92
C ALA A 759 2.30 24.71 10.08
N VAL A 760 1.58 25.02 11.17
CA VAL A 760 1.57 24.19 12.38
C VAL A 760 0.21 23.51 12.51
N GLY A 761 0.18 22.19 12.52
CA GLY A 761 -1.04 21.39 12.69
C GLY A 761 -0.96 20.40 13.83
N GLY A 762 -2.08 20.13 14.50
CA GLY A 762 -2.11 19.12 15.56
C GLY A 762 -1.87 17.70 15.03
N LEU A 763 -2.24 17.38 13.79
CA LEU A 763 -1.91 16.12 13.12
C LEU A 763 -0.80 16.33 12.08
N ALA A 764 -1.00 17.27 11.14
CA ALA A 764 -0.09 17.48 10.02
C ALA A 764 0.32 18.95 9.87
N GLY A 765 1.61 19.26 9.69
CA GLY A 765 2.05 20.63 9.41
C GLY A 765 1.59 21.08 8.01
N TYR A 766 1.92 20.28 7.00
CA TYR A 766 1.43 20.40 5.63
C TYR A 766 0.81 19.08 5.16
N GLY A 767 -0.40 19.12 4.60
CA GLY A 767 -1.09 17.94 4.07
C GLY A 767 -1.71 18.19 2.70
N ALA A 768 -1.25 17.44 1.70
CA ALA A 768 -1.58 17.68 0.29
C ALA A 768 -2.47 16.62 -0.37
N TYR A 769 -2.67 15.46 0.28
CA TYR A 769 -3.34 14.30 -0.34
C TYR A 769 -4.50 13.77 0.52
N HIS A 770 -4.37 12.64 1.22
CA HIS A 770 -5.52 11.94 1.80
C HIS A 770 -5.33 11.76 3.31
N ILE A 771 -6.15 12.43 4.11
CA ILE A 771 -6.18 12.24 5.57
C ILE A 771 -7.58 11.79 5.95
N ARG A 772 -7.69 10.62 6.55
CA ARG A 772 -8.98 10.08 6.96
C ARG A 772 -8.96 9.33 8.27
N ASP A 773 -10.12 9.32 8.92
CA ASP A 773 -10.36 8.57 10.15
C ASP A 773 -9.34 8.89 11.26
N SER A 774 -8.79 10.11 11.27
CA SER A 774 -7.63 10.50 12.08
C SER A 774 -7.94 11.66 13.02
N TYR A 775 -7.19 11.79 14.12
CA TYR A 775 -7.47 12.83 15.12
C TYR A 775 -6.24 13.43 15.80
N ALA A 776 -6.38 14.64 16.33
CA ALA A 776 -5.35 15.29 17.13
C ALA A 776 -5.92 15.91 18.42
N THR A 777 -5.22 15.78 19.56
CA THR A 777 -5.63 16.34 20.86
C THR A 777 -4.62 17.30 21.48
N GLY A 778 -3.36 17.27 21.07
CA GLY A 778 -2.29 18.10 21.63
C GLY A 778 -2.48 19.59 21.35
N THR A 779 -1.94 20.48 22.18
CA THR A 779 -2.02 21.92 21.93
C THR A 779 -1.22 22.30 20.68
N VAL A 780 -1.76 23.23 19.89
CA VAL A 780 -1.10 23.73 18.67
C VAL A 780 -0.67 25.18 18.86
N GLU A 781 0.60 25.49 18.67
CA GLU A 781 1.18 26.81 18.86
C GLU A 781 1.89 27.29 17.59
N GLY A 782 1.46 28.44 17.03
CA GLY A 782 2.03 28.96 15.78
C GLY A 782 1.67 30.41 15.45
N ASN A 783 2.22 30.94 14.35
CA ASN A 783 2.03 32.34 13.94
C ASN A 783 1.31 32.51 12.60
N GLU A 784 1.50 31.56 11.68
CA GLU A 784 0.92 31.58 10.33
C GLU A 784 0.49 30.16 9.91
N ALA A 785 -0.70 30.02 9.31
CA ALA A 785 -1.26 28.75 8.85
C ALA A 785 -1.31 27.71 9.99
N VAL A 786 -2.08 28.02 11.04
CA VAL A 786 -2.18 27.18 12.23
C VAL A 786 -3.53 26.49 12.29
N GLY A 787 -3.53 25.16 12.30
CA GLY A 787 -4.74 24.35 12.31
C GLY A 787 -4.80 23.38 13.48
N GLY A 788 -5.99 23.12 14.01
CA GLY A 788 -6.15 22.07 15.03
C GLY A 788 -5.79 20.68 14.50
N LEU A 789 -6.10 20.40 13.23
CA LEU A 789 -5.69 19.18 12.54
C LEU A 789 -4.52 19.43 11.58
N ILE A 790 -4.64 20.39 10.65
CA ILE A 790 -3.68 20.60 9.56
C ILE A 790 -3.21 22.06 9.51
N GLY A 791 -1.91 22.34 9.53
CA GLY A 791 -1.42 23.72 9.42
C GLY A 791 -1.79 24.35 8.08
N ARG A 792 -1.24 23.82 6.99
CA ARG A 792 -1.56 24.19 5.62
C ARG A 792 -2.08 22.97 4.84
N TYR A 793 -3.22 23.14 4.21
CA TYR A 793 -3.93 22.11 3.46
C TYR A 793 -3.98 22.44 1.97
N GLY A 794 -3.71 21.44 1.14
CA GLY A 794 -3.74 21.55 -0.31
C GLY A 794 -2.40 21.17 -0.93
N SER A 795 -2.43 20.98 -2.25
CA SER A 795 -1.28 20.60 -3.06
C SER A 795 -0.95 21.73 -4.04
N ASP A 796 0.33 21.85 -4.41
CA ASP A 796 0.75 22.62 -5.59
C ASP A 796 0.43 21.87 -6.91
N TYR A 797 -0.07 20.64 -6.80
CA TYR A 797 -0.48 19.73 -7.88
C TYR A 797 -2.01 19.56 -7.90
N ASN A 798 -2.64 19.33 -9.07
CA ASN A 798 -4.10 19.20 -9.20
C ASN A 798 -4.68 17.86 -8.67
N ASP A 799 -4.09 17.27 -7.64
CA ASP A 799 -4.56 16.01 -7.06
C ASP A 799 -5.66 16.27 -6.02
N TYR A 800 -6.72 15.45 -6.06
CA TYR A 800 -7.91 15.63 -5.24
C TYR A 800 -7.63 15.27 -3.77
N ALA A 801 -7.11 16.21 -3.00
CA ALA A 801 -6.92 16.01 -1.58
C ALA A 801 -8.24 15.60 -0.90
N LYS A 802 -8.25 14.52 -0.11
CA LYS A 802 -9.45 14.06 0.63
C LYS A 802 -9.24 14.23 2.11
N LEU A 803 -10.16 14.92 2.76
CA LEU A 803 -10.21 15.06 4.20
C LEU A 803 -11.54 14.47 4.69
N ILE A 804 -11.52 13.25 5.23
CA ILE A 804 -12.75 12.51 5.52
C ILE A 804 -12.74 11.96 6.95
N ASN A 805 -13.80 12.15 7.72
CA ASN A 805 -13.96 11.53 9.05
C ASN A 805 -12.85 11.90 10.07
N ASN A 806 -12.36 13.14 10.08
CA ASN A 806 -11.26 13.53 10.97
C ASN A 806 -11.71 14.42 12.15
N TYR A 807 -10.91 14.44 13.22
CA TYR A 807 -11.27 15.11 14.46
C TYR A 807 -10.13 15.99 15.02
N ALA A 808 -10.33 17.31 15.02
CA ALA A 808 -9.48 18.26 15.72
C ALA A 808 -9.98 18.46 17.15
N MET A 809 -9.49 17.67 18.09
CA MET A 809 -9.94 17.62 19.48
C MET A 809 -9.08 18.45 20.44
N ASN A 810 -8.18 19.26 19.90
CA ASN A 810 -7.25 20.08 20.67
C ASN A 810 -8.02 21.04 21.60
N SER A 811 -7.51 21.22 22.81
CA SER A 811 -8.11 22.14 23.78
C SER A 811 -7.87 23.61 23.41
N SER A 812 -6.77 23.91 22.72
CA SER A 812 -6.40 25.27 22.35
C SER A 812 -5.52 25.34 21.10
N ILE A 813 -5.68 26.45 20.37
CA ILE A 813 -4.71 26.92 19.37
C ILE A 813 -4.15 28.25 19.86
N ILE A 814 -2.84 28.30 20.06
CA ILE A 814 -2.12 29.42 20.67
C ILE A 814 -1.35 30.19 19.60
N ARG A 815 -1.44 31.51 19.66
CA ARG A 815 -0.64 32.42 18.83
C ARG A 815 0.51 33.01 19.64
N THR A 816 1.74 32.98 19.12
CA THR A 816 2.91 33.54 19.82
C THR A 816 3.27 34.96 19.37
N SER A 817 3.09 35.31 18.09
CA SER A 817 3.36 36.64 17.51
C SER A 817 2.77 36.84 16.09
N GLY A 818 2.91 38.03 15.47
CA GLY A 818 2.57 38.29 14.05
C GLY A 818 1.25 39.06 13.80
N THR A 819 0.98 39.42 12.53
CA THR A 819 -0.21 40.19 12.08
C THR A 819 -1.15 39.46 11.12
N GLN A 820 -0.78 38.28 10.60
CA GLN A 820 -1.61 37.51 9.67
C GLN A 820 -2.67 36.65 10.40
N LEU A 821 -3.82 36.41 9.77
CA LEU A 821 -5.00 35.71 10.34
C LEU A 821 -5.31 34.44 9.52
N THR A 822 -4.44 33.43 9.57
CA THR A 822 -4.67 32.11 8.95
C THR A 822 -4.70 31.03 10.03
N PHE A 823 -5.73 31.10 10.86
CA PHE A 823 -6.03 30.13 11.92
C PHE A 823 -7.34 29.42 11.60
N GLY A 824 -7.42 28.12 11.86
CA GLY A 824 -8.64 27.35 11.69
C GLY A 824 -8.70 26.14 12.59
N ARG A 825 -9.92 25.77 13.00
CA ARG A 825 -10.09 24.64 13.93
C ARG A 825 -9.73 23.30 13.29
N ILE A 826 -9.99 23.14 11.99
CA ILE A 826 -9.53 21.98 11.20
C ILE A 826 -8.21 22.30 10.51
N TYR A 827 -8.19 23.30 9.62
CA TYR A 827 -6.98 23.71 8.90
C TYR A 827 -6.72 25.21 8.94
N GLY A 828 -5.44 25.61 9.01
CA GLY A 828 -5.04 27.01 9.16
C GLY A 828 -5.03 27.84 7.86
N ALA A 829 -4.55 27.25 6.77
CA ALA A 829 -4.57 27.84 5.43
C ALA A 829 -4.89 26.78 4.37
N GLY A 830 -5.66 27.15 3.34
CA GLY A 830 -5.98 26.29 2.20
C GLY A 830 -5.44 26.87 0.89
N LEU A 831 -4.90 26.03 0.00
CA LEU A 831 -4.61 26.40 -1.39
C LEU A 831 -5.88 26.33 -2.27
N ILE A 832 -5.78 26.79 -3.52
CA ILE A 832 -6.92 27.04 -4.44
C ILE A 832 -7.65 25.75 -4.86
N TYR A 833 -7.03 24.58 -4.71
CA TYR A 833 -7.58 23.27 -5.05
C TYR A 833 -7.77 22.43 -3.78
N ILE A 834 -9.03 22.28 -3.35
CA ILE A 834 -9.44 21.47 -2.21
C ILE A 834 -10.39 20.39 -2.70
N GLY A 835 -10.04 19.11 -2.48
CA GLY A 835 -10.87 17.98 -2.90
C GLY A 835 -12.00 17.68 -1.91
N GLU A 836 -12.41 16.42 -1.83
CA GLU A 836 -13.56 15.97 -1.03
C GLU A 836 -13.32 16.22 0.47
N ARG A 837 -14.24 16.94 1.11
CA ARG A 837 -14.24 17.18 2.55
C ARG A 837 -15.58 16.73 3.12
N SER A 838 -15.57 15.70 3.94
CA SER A 838 -16.79 15.16 4.56
C SER A 838 -16.50 14.72 5.99
N ASN A 839 -17.46 14.95 6.89
CA ASN A 839 -17.44 14.47 8.28
C ASN A 839 -16.16 14.85 9.07
N ASN A 840 -15.69 16.09 8.94
CA ASN A 840 -14.57 16.57 9.76
C ASN A 840 -15.10 17.44 10.90
N TYR A 841 -14.65 17.17 12.12
CA TYR A 841 -15.19 17.78 13.33
C TYR A 841 -14.08 18.44 14.14
N ALA A 842 -14.40 19.56 14.78
CA ALA A 842 -13.51 20.20 15.72
C ALA A 842 -14.18 20.37 17.08
N ASN A 843 -13.38 20.39 18.14
CA ASN A 843 -13.83 20.71 19.48
C ASN A 843 -14.49 22.09 19.49
N ILE A 844 -15.76 22.15 19.90
CA ILE A 844 -16.53 23.39 19.96
C ILE A 844 -15.96 24.37 20.99
N ASN A 845 -15.31 23.85 22.03
CA ASN A 845 -14.70 24.60 23.12
C ASN A 845 -13.20 24.88 22.88
N MET A 846 -12.68 24.59 21.69
CA MET A 846 -11.30 24.92 21.34
C MET A 846 -11.09 26.43 21.53
N LEU A 847 -10.16 26.78 22.43
CA LEU A 847 -9.91 28.18 22.77
C LEU A 847 -9.42 28.93 21.53
N GLU A 848 -10.11 30.01 21.17
CA GLU A 848 -9.74 30.85 20.05
C GLU A 848 -8.54 31.74 20.45
N PRO A 849 -7.57 31.98 19.56
CA PRO A 849 -6.47 32.89 19.87
C PRO A 849 -6.95 34.34 20.11
N PHE A 850 -8.12 34.75 19.55
CA PHE A 850 -8.86 36.00 19.83
C PHE A 850 -10.36 35.85 19.42
N GLU A 851 -11.27 36.66 19.98
CA GLU A 851 -12.70 36.72 19.59
C GLU A 851 -12.86 37.00 18.07
N GLY A 852 -13.41 36.03 17.32
CA GLY A 852 -13.75 36.19 15.90
C GLY A 852 -12.58 36.00 14.92
N ALA A 853 -11.50 35.34 15.34
CA ALA A 853 -10.27 35.18 14.55
C ALA A 853 -10.27 34.03 13.53
N PHE A 854 -11.31 33.19 13.53
CA PHE A 854 -11.43 32.10 12.56
C PHE A 854 -12.07 32.59 11.26
N ASP A 855 -11.45 32.28 10.12
CA ASP A 855 -11.98 32.58 8.78
C ASP A 855 -13.29 31.80 8.53
N GLN A 856 -14.29 32.33 7.79
CA GLN A 856 -15.49 31.57 7.40
C GLN A 856 -15.18 30.28 6.61
N ARG A 857 -13.99 30.16 6.03
CA ARG A 857 -13.45 28.92 5.46
C ARG A 857 -13.21 27.80 6.49
N SER A 858 -13.32 28.11 7.79
CA SER A 858 -13.09 27.18 8.90
C SER A 858 -14.37 26.50 9.42
N VAL A 859 -15.52 26.69 8.77
CA VAL A 859 -16.81 26.11 9.15
C VAL A 859 -17.37 25.21 8.03
N ASP A 860 -16.73 24.06 7.80
CA ASP A 860 -17.43 22.93 7.14
C ASP A 860 -18.21 22.16 8.20
N ILE A 861 -19.25 22.80 8.74
CA ILE A 861 -20.39 22.08 9.32
C ILE A 861 -21.47 22.11 8.24
N LYS A 862 -21.37 21.21 7.25
CA LYS A 862 -22.47 20.64 6.44
C LYS A 862 -21.96 20.08 5.11
N ASP A 863 -21.98 18.76 5.00
CA ASP A 863 -22.48 18.07 3.81
C ASP A 863 -23.13 16.75 4.26
N GLY A 864 -24.35 16.88 4.77
CA GLY A 864 -25.28 15.79 5.05
C GLY A 864 -26.66 16.24 4.60
N GLN A 865 -27.27 15.49 3.68
CA GLN A 865 -28.56 15.80 3.08
C GLN A 865 -29.68 15.88 4.15
N ASP A 866 -30.80 16.51 3.79
CA ASP A 866 -31.99 16.80 4.60
C ASP A 866 -32.62 15.61 5.39
N SER A 867 -32.11 14.39 5.27
CA SER A 867 -32.53 13.20 6.03
C SER A 867 -32.09 13.21 7.50
N ASP A 868 -30.99 13.88 7.85
CA ASP A 868 -30.49 13.91 9.25
C ASP A 868 -31.26 14.88 10.15
N MET A 869 -32.02 15.81 9.54
CA MET A 869 -32.88 16.75 10.26
C MET A 869 -34.07 16.04 10.92
N GLU A 870 -34.55 14.93 10.36
CA GLU A 870 -35.59 14.10 10.97
C GLU A 870 -35.04 13.25 12.13
N ALA A 871 -33.79 12.79 12.06
CA ALA A 871 -33.13 12.07 13.13
C ALA A 871 -32.84 12.98 14.34
N VAL A 872 -32.33 14.20 14.10
CA VAL A 872 -32.11 15.21 15.15
C VAL A 872 -33.42 15.71 15.76
N LYS A 873 -34.49 15.82 14.96
CA LYS A 873 -35.84 16.13 15.44
C LYS A 873 -36.42 14.98 16.27
N ALA A 874 -36.21 13.73 15.89
CA ALA A 874 -36.63 12.56 16.65
C ALA A 874 -35.89 12.44 18.00
N ILE A 875 -34.60 12.80 18.04
CA ILE A 875 -33.80 12.87 19.27
C ILE A 875 -34.31 13.99 20.20
N ASN A 876 -34.64 15.17 19.65
CA ASN A 876 -35.22 16.28 20.41
C ASN A 876 -36.65 15.99 20.91
N ASP A 877 -37.48 15.31 20.12
CA ASP A 877 -38.83 14.91 20.51
C ASP A 877 -38.79 13.79 21.58
N ALA A 878 -37.79 12.90 21.52
CA ALA A 878 -37.52 11.89 22.54
C ALA A 878 -37.03 12.52 23.86
N ALA A 879 -36.12 13.51 23.81
CA ALA A 879 -35.62 14.22 24.99
C ALA A 879 -36.72 15.04 25.71
N ASN A 880 -37.66 15.61 24.95
CA ASN A 880 -38.83 16.30 25.51
C ASN A 880 -39.86 15.33 26.14
N GLY A 881 -39.87 14.06 25.70
CA GLY A 881 -40.75 13.01 26.23
C GLY A 881 -40.38 12.47 27.62
N VAL A 882 -39.15 12.71 28.09
CA VAL A 882 -38.63 12.24 29.40
C VAL A 882 -38.60 13.29 30.51
N GLY A 883 -39.15 14.49 30.29
CA GLY A 883 -39.47 15.42 31.38
C GLY A 883 -38.30 16.23 31.96
N LEU A 884 -37.26 16.49 31.18
CA LEU A 884 -36.19 17.43 31.54
C LEU A 884 -36.63 18.88 31.27
N SER A 885 -37.55 19.41 32.08
CA SER A 885 -37.93 20.81 32.04
C SER A 885 -37.19 21.64 33.10
N ASN A 886 -36.56 22.73 32.65
CA ASN A 886 -36.19 23.93 33.41
C ASN A 886 -35.20 23.78 34.58
N SER A 887 -33.91 23.89 34.25
CA SER A 887 -33.00 24.77 35.02
C SER A 887 -31.80 25.20 34.17
N GLY A 888 -31.81 26.43 33.64
CA GLY A 888 -30.59 27.21 33.48
C GLY A 888 -30.06 27.57 32.08
N LEU A 889 -30.64 27.10 30.97
CA LEU A 889 -30.18 27.51 29.63
C LEU A 889 -31.10 28.57 29.05
N GLY A 890 -30.73 29.84 29.22
CA GLY A 890 -31.31 30.95 28.47
C GLY A 890 -30.74 30.97 27.05
N LEU A 891 -31.55 30.59 26.06
CA LEU A 891 -31.31 30.85 24.65
C LEU A 891 -31.66 32.32 24.36
N GLU A 892 -30.67 33.16 24.05
CA GLU A 892 -30.90 34.35 23.22
C GLU A 892 -30.57 33.98 21.77
N VAL A 893 -31.59 34.08 20.91
CA VAL A 893 -31.49 33.89 19.48
C VAL A 893 -30.95 35.18 18.86
N PHE A 894 -29.70 35.16 18.40
CA PHE A 894 -29.23 36.09 17.37
C PHE A 894 -29.20 35.35 16.03
N GLY A 895 -29.93 35.89 15.05
CA GLY A 895 -30.31 35.18 13.83
C GLY A 895 -29.17 34.80 12.88
N ASN A 896 -29.48 33.78 12.06
CA ASN A 896 -28.73 33.24 10.92
C ASN A 896 -27.40 32.52 11.20
N ALA A 897 -27.42 31.52 12.09
CA ALA A 897 -26.67 30.27 11.96
C ALA A 897 -27.18 29.34 13.08
N GLY A 898 -27.84 28.24 12.73
CA GLY A 898 -28.39 27.31 13.71
C GLY A 898 -27.28 26.56 14.46
N LEU A 899 -26.99 26.99 15.69
CA LEU A 899 -26.22 26.25 16.67
C LEU A 899 -27.04 25.06 17.20
N VAL A 900 -26.44 23.88 17.27
CA VAL A 900 -26.79 22.85 18.27
C VAL A 900 -25.48 22.48 18.96
N GLY A 901 -25.36 22.84 20.24
CA GLY A 901 -24.22 22.51 21.08
C GLY A 901 -24.65 21.58 22.21
N VAL A 902 -23.82 20.59 22.54
CA VAL A 902 -23.90 19.88 23.82
C VAL A 902 -23.03 20.66 24.80
N THR A 903 -23.66 21.28 25.80
CA THR A 903 -23.01 22.28 26.66
C THR A 903 -22.16 21.72 27.80
N GLU A 904 -21.93 20.41 27.90
CA GLU A 904 -20.99 19.85 28.89
C GLU A 904 -20.60 18.40 28.51
N PHE A 905 -19.31 18.12 28.34
CA PHE A 905 -18.79 16.76 28.14
C PHE A 905 -18.57 16.11 29.51
N ASN A 906 -19.53 15.31 29.96
CA ASN A 906 -19.35 14.43 31.12
C ASN A 906 -19.73 12.99 30.75
N LEU A 907 -19.23 12.03 31.56
CA LEU A 907 -19.40 10.59 31.34
C LEU A 907 -20.88 10.16 31.18
N SER A 908 -21.82 10.89 31.79
CA SER A 908 -23.26 10.63 31.66
C SER A 908 -23.83 11.02 30.28
N ASN A 909 -23.32 12.07 29.66
CA ASN A 909 -23.79 12.51 28.34
C ASN A 909 -23.28 11.60 27.21
N ILE A 910 -22.09 11.03 27.36
CA ILE A 910 -21.52 10.04 26.42
C ILE A 910 -22.28 8.71 26.52
N LYS A 911 -22.62 8.24 27.73
CA LYS A 911 -23.43 7.03 27.93
C LYS A 911 -24.86 7.19 27.39
N ALA A 912 -25.45 8.39 27.49
CA ALA A 912 -26.77 8.66 26.93
C ALA A 912 -26.80 8.63 25.38
N LEU A 913 -25.71 9.01 24.71
CA LEU A 913 -25.56 8.90 23.25
C LEU A 913 -25.50 7.43 22.78
N LEU A 914 -24.78 6.57 23.52
CA LEU A 914 -24.72 5.12 23.29
C LEU A 914 -26.10 4.44 23.44
N ASP A 915 -26.87 4.82 24.46
CA ASP A 915 -28.22 4.27 24.68
C ASP A 915 -29.23 4.73 23.62
N ALA A 916 -29.06 5.94 23.07
CA ALA A 916 -29.87 6.45 21.96
C ALA A 916 -29.53 5.76 20.62
N GLU A 917 -28.25 5.47 20.38
CA GLU A 917 -27.77 4.74 19.20
C GLU A 917 -28.24 3.28 19.18
N ALA A 918 -28.27 2.61 20.34
CA ALA A 918 -28.80 1.26 20.49
C ALA A 918 -30.31 1.14 20.19
N GLN A 919 -31.06 2.25 20.20
CA GLN A 919 -32.50 2.30 19.93
C GLN A 919 -32.84 2.74 18.50
N ALA A 920 -31.88 3.24 17.72
CA ALA A 920 -32.09 3.63 16.32
C ALA A 920 -32.07 2.40 15.40
N SER A 921 -33.10 2.24 14.56
CA SER A 921 -33.31 1.04 13.74
C SER A 921 -32.28 0.89 12.61
N ALA A 922 -31.27 0.05 12.85
CA ALA A 922 -30.70 -0.99 11.98
C ALA A 922 -30.34 -0.75 10.49
N HIS A 923 -30.37 0.45 9.88
CA HIS A 923 -29.96 0.58 8.47
C HIS A 923 -28.81 1.51 8.05
N ASP A 924 -28.40 2.55 8.77
CA ASP A 924 -27.38 3.46 8.19
C ASP A 924 -26.25 3.96 9.11
N VAL A 925 -26.05 3.38 10.30
CA VAL A 925 -24.87 3.70 11.14
C VAL A 925 -24.28 2.42 11.70
N LYS A 926 -23.13 1.99 11.15
CA LYS A 926 -22.41 0.77 11.55
C LYS A 926 -20.92 1.00 11.81
N TRP A 927 -20.55 2.17 12.35
CA TRP A 927 -19.14 2.49 12.65
C TRP A 927 -18.99 3.45 13.84
N LEU A 928 -19.29 2.98 15.05
CA LEU A 928 -19.08 3.73 16.31
C LEU A 928 -18.63 2.92 17.55
N PRO A 929 -18.79 1.58 17.68
CA PRO A 929 -18.52 0.93 18.98
C PRO A 929 -17.05 0.91 19.43
N GLY A 930 -16.09 0.78 18.50
CA GLY A 930 -14.67 0.64 18.85
C GLY A 930 -14.02 1.96 19.29
N HIS A 931 -14.13 2.99 18.45
CA HIS A 931 -13.50 4.29 18.67
C HIS A 931 -14.05 5.05 19.89
N MET A 932 -15.33 4.86 20.21
CA MET A 932 -15.92 5.48 21.39
C MET A 932 -15.43 4.83 22.69
N GLN A 933 -15.09 3.54 22.65
CA GLN A 933 -14.53 2.84 23.82
C GLN A 933 -13.10 3.31 24.10
N ASP A 934 -12.28 3.52 23.07
CA ASP A 934 -10.92 4.07 23.24
C ASP A 934 -10.96 5.50 23.80
N MET A 935 -11.92 6.32 23.35
CA MET A 935 -12.17 7.66 23.91
C MET A 935 -12.71 7.62 25.35
N ILE A 936 -13.52 6.61 25.70
CA ILE A 936 -14.00 6.37 27.07
C ILE A 936 -12.82 5.94 27.96
N ASP A 937 -11.97 5.04 27.50
CA ASP A 937 -10.83 4.52 28.25
C ASP A 937 -9.76 5.61 28.50
N GLU A 938 -9.58 6.54 27.56
CA GLU A 938 -8.72 7.72 27.71
C GLU A 938 -9.34 8.79 28.61
N ALA A 939 -10.68 8.96 28.60
CA ALA A 939 -11.40 9.89 29.49
C ALA A 939 -11.63 9.35 30.91
N GLU A 940 -11.61 8.02 31.09
CA GLU A 940 -11.69 7.33 32.38
C GLU A 940 -10.32 7.26 33.09
N LYS A 941 -9.20 7.35 32.35
CA LYS A 941 -7.83 7.52 32.88
C LYS A 941 -7.59 8.94 33.36
#